data_AF-A0A2V2UUR5-F1
#
_entry.id   AF-A0A2V2UUR5-F1
#
_cell.length_a   1.000
_cell.length_b   1.000
_cell.length_c   1.000
_cell.angle_alpha   90.00
_cell.angle_beta   90.00
_cell.angle_gamma   90.00
#
_symmetry.space_group_name_H-M   'P 1'
#
loop_
_entity.id
_entity.type
_entity.pdbx_description
1 polymer ?
#
loop_
_entity_poly.entity_id
_entity_poly.type
_entity_poly.pdbx_seq_one_letter_code
_entity_poly.pdbx_strand_id
1 'polypeptide(L)'
;MCARDVGDAVAKDPTIAGLIARRSELLKDPVGNVTRLLMWTTFCTGRGLEVEAARKRRGKPLQPDGLFAFDDVEPTTEKSLTTGHVAASEARKQLHACIIPEGETGEIIDEDAQLPQKPLIASSVVKKRPVLPGAWRPADALVVEGREVNAPAIQCVEEQMRRRMQQLRSDERKAAKAEARREQWLLEQHPYLDGVAVAGLPLSKLGLSEDEEFMKLAEERTVLAASPEKNAEALAAKEQCLRARAAQLAAAVVRQEAALREQMPYLMHLPFDVALRELHLESNPEFVALLAKHAALCEDPDRAGGAEAKRLERAMRDVAKRLAEDVVEARRRALVETENLHEKYPCLPEEPAPGVAIVEVGLMEDPVFRALSHELDGLRADPAKNAEQIAATERAVRARAMELGSAKLQATEEEQRKYPFLPRRVDDVLMSDLHLAEDGVFQELVARRDALVATGPGSNPELLTATERQLRGRASELAAANKAVDAFRADEDEAVRARNPFLESNEVKLVPLREFGLPSDPTYAALANERLQLMQSPVRNAAAIAATEEALRGRVEELALARVAAEDVLLAKYPFFATLPGAVLLANEDVKRSPLFATLAARYEELAAQPEVDESELETVKEALLQSAARLLSEEKEAEQAAAEARNALHAQYPMCARDVGDAVAKDPTIAGLIARRSELLKDPVGNSDAIADVDNILHRRGLEVEAARKRRGKPLQPDGLFAFDDVELDDREVSDYRARRQRQRHARQLHACIIPEGETGEIIDEDAQLPQKPLIASSVVKSDPYFQELGVLRDALVVEGREVNAPAIQCVEEQMRRRMQQLRSDERKAAKAEARREQWLLEQHPYLDGVAVAGLPLSKLGLSEDEEFMKLAEERTVLAASPEKNAEALAAKEQCLKARAAQLAAAVVRQEAALREQMPYLMHLPFDVALRELHLESNPEFVALLAKHAALCEDPDRAGGAEAKRLERAMRDVAKRLAEDVVEARRRALVETENLHEKYPCLPEEPAPGVAIVEVGLMEDPVFRALSHELDGLRADPAKNAEQIAATERAVRARAMELGSAKLQATEEEQRKYPFLPRRVDDVLMSDLRLAEDGVFQELVARRDALVATGPGSNPELLTATERQLRGRASELAAANKAVDAFRADEDEAVRARNPFLESNEVKLVPLREFGLPSDPTYAALANERLQLMQSPVRNAAAIAATEEALRGRVEELALARVAAEDVLLAKYPFFATLPGAVLLAMRM
;
A
#
# COMPACT_ATOMS: atom_id res chain seq x y z
N MET A 1 16.82 27.01 14.99
CA MET A 1 16.38 28.07 14.04
C MET A 1 17.54 28.73 13.30
N CYS A 2 18.71 28.95 13.92
CA CYS A 2 19.94 28.57 13.21
C CYS A 2 19.93 27.04 13.01
N ALA A 3 20.73 26.51 12.09
CA ALA A 3 20.94 25.07 11.94
C ALA A 3 21.64 24.46 13.18
N ARG A 4 21.80 23.13 13.24
CA ARG A 4 22.50 22.44 14.34
C ARG A 4 23.90 23.03 14.56
N ASP A 5 24.64 23.22 13.48
CA ASP A 5 26.01 23.74 13.50
C ASP A 5 26.06 25.27 13.49
N VAL A 6 25.95 25.89 14.67
CA VAL A 6 26.30 27.31 14.84
C VAL A 6 27.81 27.45 14.90
N GLY A 7 28.46 27.29 13.74
CA GLY A 7 29.91 27.44 13.62
C GLY A 7 30.41 28.79 14.15
N ASP A 8 31.63 28.81 14.66
CA ASP A 8 32.24 29.92 15.42
C ASP A 8 32.23 31.29 14.68
N ALA A 9 32.08 31.30 13.35
CA ALA A 9 31.85 32.51 12.55
C ALA A 9 30.43 33.10 12.67
N VAL A 10 29.39 32.26 12.76
CA VAL A 10 27.98 32.67 12.89
C VAL A 10 27.73 33.34 14.25
N ALA A 11 28.37 32.83 15.30
CA ALA A 11 28.36 33.43 16.64
C ALA A 11 29.06 34.80 16.69
N LYS A 12 29.92 35.11 15.70
CA LYS A 12 30.72 36.34 15.61
C LYS A 12 30.20 37.33 14.56
N ASP A 13 29.10 37.02 13.86
CA ASP A 13 28.51 37.93 12.87
C ASP A 13 27.64 39.01 13.55
N PRO A 14 28.01 40.31 13.44
CA PRO A 14 27.29 41.39 14.10
C PRO A 14 25.89 41.64 13.52
N THR A 15 25.65 41.23 12.26
CA THR A 15 24.34 41.28 11.61
C THR A 15 23.40 40.25 12.23
N ILE A 16 23.88 39.04 12.50
CA ILE A 16 23.10 37.96 13.11
C ILE A 16 22.81 38.28 14.57
N ALA A 17 23.80 38.79 15.33
CA ALA A 17 23.58 39.32 16.67
C ALA A 17 22.53 40.46 16.69
N GLY A 18 22.63 41.41 15.75
CA GLY A 18 21.65 42.49 15.58
C GLY A 18 20.25 42.00 15.20
N LEU A 19 20.14 40.94 14.39
CA LEU A 19 18.87 40.29 14.05
C LEU A 19 18.26 39.58 15.27
N ILE A 20 19.06 38.88 16.07
CA ILE A 20 18.60 38.25 17.34
C ILE A 20 18.08 39.31 18.32
N ALA A 21 18.79 40.44 18.45
CA ALA A 21 18.32 41.58 19.25
C ALA A 21 16.97 42.11 18.74
N ARG A 22 16.83 42.34 17.42
CA ARG A 22 15.55 42.75 16.79
C ARG A 22 14.43 41.72 16.93
N ARG A 23 14.73 40.42 16.91
CA ARG A 23 13.76 39.37 17.24
C ARG A 23 13.28 39.50 18.67
N SER A 24 14.21 39.73 19.60
CA SER A 24 13.89 39.95 21.01
C SER A 24 13.00 41.17 21.21
N GLU A 25 13.06 42.18 20.33
CA GLU A 25 12.14 43.34 20.28
C GLU A 25 10.77 42.98 19.72
N LEU A 26 10.71 42.38 18.54
CA LEU A 26 9.44 41.99 17.91
C LEU A 26 8.65 40.96 18.74
N LEU A 27 9.33 40.11 19.53
CA LEU A 27 8.69 39.15 20.45
C LEU A 27 8.20 39.76 21.77
N LYS A 28 8.39 41.08 22.02
CA LYS A 28 7.70 41.75 23.13
C LYS A 28 6.21 41.85 22.81
N ASP A 29 5.85 42.57 21.74
CA ASP A 29 4.50 42.59 21.17
C ASP A 29 4.43 41.80 19.85
N PRO A 30 4.12 40.49 19.92
CA PRO A 30 3.97 39.67 18.73
C PRO A 30 2.69 39.93 17.91
N VAL A 31 1.69 40.67 18.42
CA VAL A 31 0.38 40.81 17.75
C VAL A 31 0.25 42.14 17.01
N GLY A 32 0.78 43.24 17.55
CA GLY A 32 0.99 44.46 16.75
C GLY A 32 2.04 44.29 15.63
N ASN A 33 2.87 43.24 15.68
CA ASN A 33 3.97 43.02 14.75
C ASN A 33 3.86 41.76 13.86
N VAL A 34 2.73 41.04 13.79
CA VAL A 34 2.58 39.76 13.05
C VAL A 34 3.19 39.81 11.64
N THR A 35 2.83 40.81 10.83
CA THR A 35 3.31 40.95 9.45
C THR A 35 4.83 41.17 9.37
N ARG A 36 5.41 41.88 10.34
CA ARG A 36 6.87 42.10 10.45
C ARG A 36 7.59 40.86 10.96
N LEU A 37 6.99 40.11 11.88
CA LEU A 37 7.50 38.82 12.35
C LEU A 37 7.57 37.80 11.22
N LEU A 38 6.52 37.70 10.40
CA LEU A 38 6.48 36.81 9.21
C LEU A 38 7.57 37.16 8.20
N MET A 39 7.70 38.44 7.82
CA MET A 39 8.79 38.93 6.96
C MET A 39 10.19 38.73 7.57
N TRP A 40 10.31 38.87 8.89
CA TRP A 40 11.58 38.68 9.60
C TRP A 40 11.99 37.20 9.64
N THR A 41 11.05 36.28 9.83
CA THR A 41 11.34 34.83 9.82
C THR A 41 11.85 34.34 8.48
N THR A 42 11.24 34.76 7.36
CA THR A 42 11.68 34.37 6.00
C THR A 42 13.01 35.01 5.61
N PHE A 43 13.27 36.25 6.03
CA PHE A 43 14.53 36.95 5.78
C PHE A 43 15.73 36.32 6.50
N CYS A 44 15.53 35.82 7.73
CA CYS A 44 16.62 35.27 8.54
C CYS A 44 17.02 33.84 8.15
N THR A 45 16.08 33.01 7.68
CA THR A 45 16.39 31.66 7.18
C THR A 45 17.22 31.69 5.90
N GLY A 46 17.06 32.72 5.04
CA GLY A 46 17.95 32.91 3.89
C GLY A 46 19.36 33.35 4.31
N ARG A 47 19.46 34.48 5.04
CA ARG A 47 20.77 35.11 5.33
C ARG A 47 21.75 34.26 6.13
N GLY A 48 21.28 33.40 7.02
CA GLY A 48 22.17 32.51 7.78
C GLY A 48 22.97 31.57 6.86
N LEU A 49 22.33 31.05 5.81
CA LEU A 49 22.92 30.12 4.85
C LEU A 49 23.70 30.85 3.73
N GLU A 50 23.30 32.08 3.37
CA GLU A 50 24.05 32.93 2.43
C GLU A 50 25.49 33.23 2.91
N VAL A 51 25.69 33.50 4.21
CA VAL A 51 27.02 33.83 4.76
C VAL A 51 28.00 32.65 4.64
N GLU A 52 27.51 31.43 4.87
CA GLU A 52 28.30 30.22 4.77
C GLU A 52 28.62 29.85 3.30
N ALA A 53 27.63 29.97 2.41
CA ALA A 53 27.84 29.82 0.96
C ALA A 53 28.83 30.86 0.40
N ALA A 54 28.78 32.11 0.87
CA ALA A 54 29.68 33.18 0.44
C ALA A 54 31.16 32.90 0.79
N ARG A 55 31.43 32.21 1.90
CA ARG A 55 32.81 31.79 2.27
C ARG A 55 33.35 30.75 1.29
N LYS A 56 32.56 29.74 0.92
CA LYS A 56 32.97 28.65 0.01
C LYS A 56 33.34 29.14 -1.40
N ARG A 57 32.82 30.30 -1.83
CA ARG A 57 33.14 30.93 -3.12
C ARG A 57 34.51 31.62 -3.19
N ARG A 58 35.14 31.97 -2.06
CA ARG A 58 36.45 32.65 -2.04
C ARG A 58 37.58 31.63 -1.90
N GLY A 59 37.84 30.89 -2.98
CA GLY A 59 38.87 29.86 -3.03
C GLY A 59 40.30 30.37 -2.76
N LYS A 60 40.77 30.21 -1.53
CA LYS A 60 42.19 30.09 -1.16
C LYS A 60 42.35 29.07 -0.03
N PRO A 61 43.26 28.09 -0.15
CA PRO A 61 43.63 27.27 0.99
C PRO A 61 44.48 28.08 1.98
N LEU A 62 44.27 27.85 3.26
CA LEU A 62 45.23 28.15 4.32
C LEU A 62 45.71 26.80 4.86
N GLN A 63 46.97 26.46 4.63
CA GLN A 63 47.62 25.38 5.37
C GLN A 63 47.95 25.87 6.79
N PRO A 64 47.97 24.97 7.79
CA PRO A 64 48.30 25.33 9.16
C PRO A 64 49.81 25.42 9.35
N ASP A 65 50.30 26.53 9.89
CA ASP A 65 51.66 26.62 10.42
C ASP A 65 51.80 27.79 11.41
N GLY A 66 52.64 27.60 12.42
CA GLY A 66 53.10 28.68 13.32
C GLY A 66 52.22 29.02 14.54
N LEU A 67 52.83 28.94 15.73
CA LEU A 67 52.39 29.66 16.92
C LEU A 67 52.61 31.18 16.70
N PHE A 68 51.84 32.05 17.36
CA PHE A 68 52.37 32.94 18.42
C PHE A 68 51.24 33.68 19.16
N ALA A 69 51.61 34.46 20.18
CA ALA A 69 50.74 35.01 21.21
C ALA A 69 50.34 36.49 20.99
N PHE A 70 49.31 36.91 21.74
CA PHE A 70 49.07 38.25 22.33
C PHE A 70 49.89 39.46 21.82
N ASP A 71 49.21 40.55 21.39
CA ASP A 71 49.05 41.75 22.24
C ASP A 71 48.21 42.90 21.60
N ASP A 72 47.25 43.41 22.39
CA ASP A 72 46.80 44.81 22.58
C ASP A 72 46.31 45.80 21.48
N VAL A 73 45.62 46.84 22.02
CA VAL A 73 45.24 48.16 21.46
C VAL A 73 43.91 48.28 20.68
N GLU A 74 42.81 48.17 21.43
CA GLU A 74 41.68 49.14 21.38
C GLU A 74 42.17 50.55 21.82
N PRO A 75 41.43 51.69 21.65
CA PRO A 75 39.95 51.79 21.59
C PRO A 75 39.37 52.83 20.58
N THR A 76 38.03 52.91 20.46
CA THR A 76 37.21 54.05 20.95
C THR A 76 35.72 53.96 20.54
N THR A 77 34.83 53.71 21.53
CA THR A 77 33.56 54.44 21.85
C THR A 77 32.50 54.72 20.76
N GLU A 78 31.17 54.63 20.96
CA GLU A 78 30.33 54.81 22.17
C GLU A 78 29.06 53.91 22.23
N LYS A 79 28.60 53.60 23.46
CA LYS A 79 27.23 53.69 24.07
C LYS A 79 25.94 53.50 23.21
N SER A 80 24.79 53.04 23.72
CA SER A 80 24.42 52.24 24.91
C SER A 80 22.87 52.03 25.00
N LEU A 81 22.44 50.88 25.57
CA LEU A 81 21.21 50.68 26.40
C LEU A 81 19.77 50.55 25.82
N THR A 82 19.04 49.64 26.51
CA THR A 82 17.60 49.63 26.90
C THR A 82 16.49 48.94 26.06
N THR A 83 15.43 48.54 26.79
CA THR A 83 14.44 47.47 26.51
C THR A 83 12.99 47.96 26.59
N GLY A 84 12.03 47.40 25.81
CA GLY A 84 10.60 47.70 25.96
C GLY A 84 9.58 46.64 25.48
N HIS A 85 8.68 46.24 26.37
CA HIS A 85 7.48 45.36 26.35
C HIS A 85 6.31 45.80 25.40
N VAL A 86 5.13 45.13 25.16
CA VAL A 86 4.55 43.76 25.39
C VAL A 86 3.20 43.56 24.61
N ALA A 87 2.88 42.33 24.14
CA ALA A 87 1.58 41.63 23.83
C ALA A 87 0.41 42.39 23.08
N ALA A 88 -0.73 41.79 22.64
CA ALA A 88 -1.43 40.55 23.03
C ALA A 88 -2.55 40.06 22.06
N SER A 89 -3.20 38.92 22.42
CA SER A 89 -4.45 38.27 21.92
C SER A 89 -4.27 37.08 20.92
N GLU A 90 -4.78 35.84 21.08
CA GLU A 90 -6.04 35.22 21.62
C GLU A 90 -7.14 34.99 20.55
N ALA A 91 -7.98 33.94 20.53
CA ALA A 91 -8.14 32.68 21.32
C ALA A 91 -8.57 31.52 20.36
N ARG A 92 -9.36 30.44 20.59
CA ARG A 92 -10.21 29.79 21.66
C ARG A 92 -10.25 28.26 21.30
N LYS A 93 -10.18 27.26 22.21
CA LYS A 93 -11.21 26.66 23.13
C LYS A 93 -12.39 25.92 22.44
N GLN A 94 -12.98 24.80 22.91
CA GLN A 94 -12.74 23.76 23.97
C GLN A 94 -13.85 22.64 23.89
N LEU A 95 -13.87 21.63 24.81
CA LEU A 95 -15.00 20.72 25.23
C LEU A 95 -15.26 19.43 24.38
N HIS A 96 -15.83 18.28 24.82
CA HIS A 96 -16.29 17.63 26.10
C HIS A 96 -16.28 16.07 25.86
N ALA A 97 -16.32 15.04 26.76
CA ALA A 97 -16.79 14.75 28.15
C ALA A 97 -18.32 14.44 28.33
N CYS A 98 -18.85 13.57 29.22
CA CYS A 98 -18.33 12.75 30.36
C CYS A 98 -19.32 11.62 30.85
N ILE A 99 -18.81 10.49 31.39
CA ILE A 99 -19.22 9.65 32.59
C ILE A 99 -20.65 9.03 32.73
N ILE A 100 -20.76 7.74 33.17
CA ILE A 100 -21.45 7.17 34.41
C ILE A 100 -21.44 5.58 34.40
N PRO A 101 -21.37 4.83 35.54
CA PRO A 101 -21.17 3.36 35.58
C PRO A 101 -22.17 2.49 36.41
N GLU A 102 -21.86 1.19 36.56
CA GLU A 102 -22.33 0.15 37.53
C GLU A 102 -23.65 -0.64 37.28
N GLY A 103 -23.63 -1.95 37.56
CA GLY A 103 -24.77 -2.90 37.52
C GLY A 103 -24.35 -4.39 37.55
N GLU A 104 -25.12 -5.27 38.22
CA GLU A 104 -24.81 -6.72 38.42
C GLU A 104 -25.76 -7.68 37.68
N THR A 105 -25.45 -8.98 37.75
CA THR A 105 -26.24 -10.16 37.31
C THR A 105 -26.33 -10.38 35.80
N GLY A 106 -26.62 -11.62 35.38
CA GLY A 106 -26.53 -12.00 33.96
C GLY A 106 -27.45 -13.15 33.57
N GLU A 107 -27.66 -13.27 32.26
CA GLU A 107 -28.41 -14.30 31.55
C GLU A 107 -27.71 -14.61 30.21
N ILE A 108 -28.10 -15.69 29.53
CA ILE A 108 -27.42 -16.19 28.31
C ILE A 108 -28.09 -15.58 27.06
N ILE A 109 -27.39 -14.70 26.34
CA ILE A 109 -27.83 -14.16 25.04
C ILE A 109 -26.62 -13.98 24.09
N ASP A 110 -26.77 -14.53 22.88
CA ASP A 110 -26.13 -14.33 21.56
C ASP A 110 -24.62 -14.04 21.37
N GLU A 111 -24.05 -14.75 20.39
CA GLU A 111 -22.68 -14.60 19.87
C GLU A 111 -22.60 -13.54 18.75
N ASP A 112 -22.56 -12.23 19.04
CA ASP A 112 -22.05 -11.26 18.05
C ASP A 112 -21.59 -9.90 18.62
N ALA A 113 -20.26 -9.73 18.86
CA ALA A 113 -19.57 -8.43 18.88
C ALA A 113 -18.05 -8.51 19.22
N GLN A 114 -17.30 -7.48 18.78
CA GLN A 114 -16.02 -7.01 19.34
C GLN A 114 -14.79 -7.94 19.34
N LEU A 115 -14.29 -8.26 18.14
CA LEU A 115 -12.86 -8.57 17.96
C LEU A 115 -11.99 -7.30 18.10
N PRO A 116 -10.84 -7.33 18.82
CA PRO A 116 -9.99 -6.16 19.02
C PRO A 116 -9.20 -5.78 17.76
N GLN A 117 -8.98 -4.48 17.58
CA GLN A 117 -8.32 -3.93 16.38
C GLN A 117 -6.81 -4.20 16.38
N LYS A 118 -6.36 -5.17 15.57
CA LYS A 118 -4.94 -5.36 15.19
C LYS A 118 -4.61 -4.68 13.86
N PRO A 119 -3.37 -4.21 13.63
CA PRO A 119 -2.96 -3.63 12.35
C PRO A 119 -3.05 -4.67 11.22
N LEU A 120 -3.66 -4.28 10.10
CA LEU A 120 -4.24 -5.18 9.10
C LEU A 120 -3.24 -5.73 8.05
N ILE A 121 -2.00 -6.10 8.41
CA ILE A 121 -0.94 -6.46 7.44
C ILE A 121 -0.52 -7.94 7.54
N ALA A 122 -1.45 -8.87 7.23
CA ALA A 122 -1.17 -10.31 7.19
C ALA A 122 -2.02 -11.05 6.13
N SER A 123 -1.69 -10.86 4.85
CA SER A 123 -2.07 -11.75 3.74
C SER A 123 -1.18 -11.47 2.53
N SER A 124 -0.58 -12.52 1.96
CA SER A 124 0.25 -12.43 0.75
C SER A 124 -0.57 -12.30 -0.53
N VAL A 125 -1.86 -12.69 -0.50
CA VAL A 125 -2.80 -12.63 -1.63
C VAL A 125 -3.20 -11.19 -1.92
N VAL A 126 -3.51 -10.40 -0.88
CA VAL A 126 -3.94 -8.99 -1.02
C VAL A 126 -2.87 -8.14 -1.69
N LYS A 127 -1.57 -8.40 -1.45
CA LYS A 127 -0.45 -7.64 -2.03
C LYS A 127 -0.27 -7.79 -3.55
N LYS A 128 -1.00 -8.71 -4.21
CA LYS A 128 -0.87 -8.99 -5.65
C LYS A 128 -2.02 -8.48 -6.53
N ARG A 129 -3.07 -7.85 -5.97
CA ARG A 129 -4.29 -7.53 -6.74
C ARG A 129 -4.36 -6.09 -7.28
N PRO A 130 -4.75 -5.91 -8.56
CA PRO A 130 -4.74 -4.61 -9.26
C PRO A 130 -5.95 -3.70 -8.96
N VAL A 131 -7.00 -4.23 -8.33
CA VAL A 131 -8.28 -3.52 -8.04
C VAL A 131 -8.18 -2.55 -6.83
N LEU A 132 -7.12 -2.64 -6.04
CA LEU A 132 -6.86 -1.80 -4.86
C LEU A 132 -6.77 -0.26 -5.09
N PRO A 133 -5.98 0.27 -6.06
CA PRO A 133 -5.21 1.49 -5.76
C PRO A 133 -5.94 2.84 -5.79
N GLY A 134 -7.17 2.94 -6.32
CA GLY A 134 -7.89 4.23 -6.45
C GLY A 134 -8.06 5.00 -5.13
N ALA A 135 -8.18 4.27 -4.01
CA ALA A 135 -8.27 4.83 -2.67
C ALA A 135 -6.93 5.25 -2.05
N TRP A 136 -5.78 4.75 -2.55
CA TRP A 136 -4.54 4.69 -1.75
C TRP A 136 -3.68 5.95 -1.76
N ARG A 137 -3.91 6.90 -2.67
CA ARG A 137 -2.99 8.03 -2.94
C ARG A 137 -3.48 9.46 -2.62
N PRO A 138 -4.75 9.77 -2.24
CA PRO A 138 -5.06 11.11 -1.72
C PRO A 138 -4.50 11.31 -0.31
N ALA A 139 -4.36 10.28 0.53
CA ALA A 139 -3.66 10.40 1.81
C ALA A 139 -2.22 10.91 1.61
N ASP A 140 -1.45 10.24 0.75
CA ASP A 140 -0.09 10.67 0.36
C ASP A 140 -0.05 12.13 -0.13
N ALA A 141 -1.06 12.57 -0.89
CA ALA A 141 -1.15 13.94 -1.41
C ALA A 141 -1.56 14.98 -0.34
N LEU A 142 -2.51 14.66 0.53
CA LEU A 142 -2.97 15.54 1.61
C LEU A 142 -1.90 15.74 2.69
N VAL A 143 -1.03 14.74 2.90
CA VAL A 143 0.16 14.84 3.77
C VAL A 143 1.17 15.89 3.26
N VAL A 144 1.18 16.20 1.97
CA VAL A 144 2.09 17.18 1.34
C VAL A 144 1.78 18.61 1.75
N GLU A 145 0.52 18.99 1.62
CA GLU A 145 0.08 20.39 1.62
C GLU A 145 -0.04 20.96 3.05
N GLY A 146 -0.18 20.08 4.04
CA GLY A 146 -0.03 20.43 5.45
C GLY A 146 -0.68 19.39 6.36
N ARG A 147 0.11 18.49 6.96
CA ARG A 147 -0.41 17.35 7.74
C ARG A 147 -1.29 17.76 8.93
N GLU A 148 -1.06 18.94 9.53
CA GLU A 148 -1.91 19.50 10.60
C GLU A 148 -3.23 20.08 10.08
N VAL A 149 -3.24 20.66 8.87
CA VAL A 149 -4.45 21.23 8.23
C VAL A 149 -5.35 20.11 7.71
N ASN A 150 -4.74 19.08 7.11
CA ASN A 150 -5.43 17.99 6.44
C ASN A 150 -5.62 16.74 7.31
N ALA A 151 -5.26 16.77 8.60
CA ALA A 151 -5.37 15.61 9.50
C ALA A 151 -6.75 14.92 9.49
N PRO A 152 -7.89 15.63 9.52
CA PRO A 152 -9.20 14.97 9.50
C PRO A 152 -9.55 14.36 8.14
N ALA A 153 -9.02 14.92 7.04
CA ALA A 153 -9.15 14.36 5.70
C ALA A 153 -8.31 13.08 5.55
N ILE A 154 -7.07 13.08 6.07
CA ILE A 154 -6.21 11.90 6.10
C ILE A 154 -6.87 10.76 6.91
N GLN A 155 -7.42 11.04 8.09
CA GLN A 155 -8.14 10.04 8.91
C GLN A 155 -9.41 9.51 8.20
N CYS A 156 -10.17 10.38 7.54
CA CYS A 156 -11.33 9.98 6.75
C CYS A 156 -10.93 9.02 5.59
N VAL A 157 -9.85 9.35 4.87
CA VAL A 157 -9.30 8.55 3.78
C VAL A 157 -8.76 7.19 4.28
N GLU A 158 -8.04 7.17 5.40
CA GLU A 158 -7.51 5.94 6.01
C GLU A 158 -8.62 5.02 6.53
N GLU A 159 -9.68 5.58 7.12
CA GLU A 159 -10.87 4.83 7.56
C GLU A 159 -11.66 4.25 6.37
N GLN A 160 -11.80 5.00 5.27
CA GLN A 160 -12.40 4.48 4.03
C GLN A 160 -11.58 3.33 3.45
N MET A 161 -10.25 3.46 3.40
CA MET A 161 -9.35 2.35 3.02
C MET A 161 -9.50 1.13 3.94
N ARG A 162 -9.59 1.35 5.26
CA ARG A 162 -9.79 0.27 6.26
C ARG A 162 -11.07 -0.52 5.98
N ARG A 163 -12.20 0.18 5.77
CA ARG A 163 -13.50 -0.43 5.47
C ARG A 163 -13.50 -1.15 4.12
N ARG A 164 -12.93 -0.56 3.07
CA ARG A 164 -12.78 -1.22 1.76
C ARG A 164 -11.88 -2.47 1.84
N MET A 165 -10.81 -2.46 2.64
CA MET A 165 -10.00 -3.65 2.90
C MET A 165 -10.75 -4.73 3.71
N GLN A 166 -11.69 -4.37 4.58
CA GLN A 166 -12.55 -5.34 5.26
C GLN A 166 -13.56 -5.97 4.28
N GLN A 167 -14.20 -5.16 3.43
CA GLN A 167 -15.11 -5.62 2.38
C GLN A 167 -14.41 -6.59 1.41
N LEU A 168 -13.22 -6.27 0.91
CA LEU A 168 -12.44 -7.15 0.03
C LEU A 168 -12.04 -8.49 0.69
N ARG A 169 -11.82 -8.52 2.01
CA ARG A 169 -11.60 -9.77 2.77
C ARG A 169 -12.88 -10.55 3.02
N SER A 170 -14.02 -9.87 3.10
CA SER A 170 -15.34 -10.52 3.12
C SER A 170 -15.57 -11.23 1.79
N ASP A 171 -15.40 -10.53 0.68
CA ASP A 171 -15.45 -11.11 -0.67
C ASP A 171 -14.49 -12.31 -0.84
N GLU A 172 -13.25 -12.24 -0.32
CA GLU A 172 -12.30 -13.37 -0.35
C GLU A 172 -12.81 -14.60 0.40
N ARG A 173 -13.45 -14.41 1.56
CA ARG A 173 -14.09 -15.49 2.32
C ARG A 173 -15.31 -16.03 1.59
N LYS A 174 -16.15 -15.15 1.02
CA LYS A 174 -17.33 -15.53 0.25
C LYS A 174 -16.95 -16.37 -0.98
N ALA A 175 -15.95 -15.95 -1.73
CA ALA A 175 -15.47 -16.69 -2.89
C ALA A 175 -14.95 -18.10 -2.53
N ALA A 176 -14.15 -18.21 -1.45
CA ALA A 176 -13.66 -19.50 -0.96
C ALA A 176 -14.77 -20.41 -0.40
N LYS A 177 -15.80 -19.81 0.22
CA LYS A 177 -17.00 -20.52 0.74
C LYS A 177 -17.87 -21.06 -0.39
N ALA A 178 -18.03 -20.31 -1.48
CA ALA A 178 -18.69 -20.77 -2.71
C ALA A 178 -17.89 -21.87 -3.42
N GLU A 179 -16.58 -21.72 -3.60
CA GLU A 179 -15.73 -22.76 -4.20
C GLU A 179 -15.76 -24.07 -3.39
N ALA A 180 -15.67 -23.98 -2.06
CA ALA A 180 -15.82 -25.13 -1.17
C ALA A 180 -17.23 -25.75 -1.20
N ARG A 181 -18.30 -24.94 -1.26
CA ARG A 181 -19.68 -25.44 -1.43
C ARG A 181 -19.83 -26.19 -2.74
N ARG A 182 -19.27 -25.67 -3.85
CA ARG A 182 -19.38 -26.33 -5.17
C ARG A 182 -18.66 -27.67 -5.22
N GLU A 183 -17.44 -27.76 -4.68
CA GLU A 183 -16.74 -29.05 -4.56
C GLU A 183 -17.48 -30.03 -3.64
N GLN A 184 -18.00 -29.57 -2.49
CA GLN A 184 -18.82 -30.42 -1.61
C GLN A 184 -20.10 -30.89 -2.31
N TRP A 185 -20.81 -30.00 -3.01
CA TRP A 185 -22.04 -30.33 -3.73
C TRP A 185 -21.78 -31.34 -4.86
N LEU A 186 -20.67 -31.20 -5.60
CA LEU A 186 -20.23 -32.18 -6.60
C LEU A 186 -19.92 -33.55 -5.99
N LEU A 187 -19.30 -33.59 -4.79
CA LEU A 187 -19.09 -34.84 -4.03
C LEU A 187 -20.42 -35.45 -3.56
N GLU A 188 -21.40 -34.63 -3.17
CA GLU A 188 -22.74 -35.09 -2.76
C GLU A 188 -23.57 -35.61 -3.94
N GLN A 189 -23.44 -35.03 -5.14
CA GLN A 189 -24.06 -35.57 -6.37
C GLN A 189 -23.33 -36.82 -6.89
N HIS A 190 -22.02 -36.91 -6.66
CA HIS A 190 -21.16 -37.95 -7.24
C HIS A 190 -20.34 -38.71 -6.18
N PRO A 191 -20.97 -39.31 -5.14
CA PRO A 191 -20.28 -39.89 -3.97
C PRO A 191 -19.51 -41.20 -4.27
N TYR A 192 -19.47 -41.60 -5.54
CA TYR A 192 -18.69 -42.69 -6.09
C TYR A 192 -17.37 -42.21 -6.74
N LEU A 193 -17.11 -40.91 -6.78
CA LEU A 193 -15.79 -40.37 -7.12
C LEU A 193 -14.98 -40.28 -5.82
N ASP A 194 -14.00 -41.18 -5.67
CA ASP A 194 -13.33 -41.44 -4.40
C ASP A 194 -12.34 -40.32 -4.01
N GLY A 195 -12.85 -39.21 -3.51
CA GLY A 195 -12.09 -38.10 -2.93
C GLY A 195 -12.24 -36.76 -3.65
N VAL A 196 -11.73 -35.69 -3.02
CA VAL A 196 -11.90 -34.28 -3.41
C VAL A 196 -11.20 -33.91 -4.73
N ALA A 197 -10.45 -34.83 -5.35
CA ALA A 197 -9.79 -34.58 -6.62
C ALA A 197 -9.56 -35.87 -7.44
N VAL A 198 -9.85 -35.83 -8.74
CA VAL A 198 -9.53 -36.94 -9.67
C VAL A 198 -8.17 -36.65 -10.32
N ALA A 199 -7.21 -37.55 -10.13
CA ALA A 199 -5.83 -37.39 -10.61
C ALA A 199 -5.14 -36.07 -10.19
N GLY A 200 -5.58 -35.46 -9.08
CA GLY A 200 -5.07 -34.18 -8.57
C GLY A 200 -5.80 -32.93 -9.07
N LEU A 201 -6.86 -33.07 -9.88
CA LEU A 201 -7.74 -31.97 -10.29
C LEU A 201 -9.03 -31.95 -9.44
N PRO A 202 -9.45 -30.78 -8.91
CA PRO A 202 -10.77 -30.60 -8.29
C PRO A 202 -11.92 -30.92 -9.24
N LEU A 203 -13.08 -31.36 -8.73
CA LEU A 203 -14.20 -31.83 -9.56
C LEU A 203 -14.77 -30.71 -10.44
N SER A 204 -14.80 -29.47 -9.95
CA SER A 204 -15.25 -28.30 -10.72
C SER A 204 -14.42 -28.05 -11.98
N LYS A 205 -13.18 -28.54 -12.04
CA LYS A 205 -12.27 -28.37 -13.20
C LYS A 205 -12.39 -29.49 -14.24
N LEU A 206 -13.32 -30.43 -14.07
CA LEU A 206 -13.52 -31.59 -14.95
C LEU A 206 -14.69 -31.45 -15.94
N GLY A 207 -15.60 -30.49 -15.75
CA GLY A 207 -16.76 -30.30 -16.63
C GLY A 207 -17.77 -31.46 -16.62
N LEU A 208 -17.94 -32.15 -15.48
CA LEU A 208 -18.74 -33.38 -15.38
C LEU A 208 -20.18 -33.22 -15.91
N SER A 209 -20.82 -32.09 -15.61
CA SER A 209 -22.19 -31.77 -16.05
C SER A 209 -22.30 -31.51 -17.57
N GLU A 210 -21.19 -31.30 -18.27
CA GLU A 210 -21.13 -30.98 -19.71
C GLU A 210 -20.76 -32.21 -20.56
N ASP A 211 -20.18 -33.26 -19.95
CA ASP A 211 -19.83 -34.50 -20.65
C ASP A 211 -21.06 -35.41 -20.79
N GLU A 212 -21.60 -35.49 -22.01
CA GLU A 212 -22.82 -36.27 -22.25
C GLU A 212 -22.69 -37.77 -21.93
N GLU A 213 -21.49 -38.35 -22.01
CA GLU A 213 -21.28 -39.76 -21.64
C GLU A 213 -21.34 -39.96 -20.12
N PHE A 214 -20.71 -39.09 -19.34
CA PHE A 214 -20.81 -39.06 -17.88
C PHE A 214 -22.26 -38.85 -17.43
N MET A 215 -22.98 -37.88 -18.03
CA MET A 215 -24.37 -37.59 -17.69
C MET A 215 -25.31 -38.77 -18.00
N LYS A 216 -25.20 -39.41 -19.17
CA LYS A 216 -25.99 -40.61 -19.51
C LYS A 216 -25.70 -41.78 -18.56
N LEU A 217 -24.44 -42.00 -18.19
CA LEU A 217 -24.07 -43.00 -17.18
C LEU A 217 -24.60 -42.66 -15.77
N ALA A 218 -24.70 -41.38 -15.42
CA ALA A 218 -25.24 -40.92 -14.14
C ALA A 218 -26.77 -41.10 -14.08
N GLU A 219 -27.50 -40.82 -15.16
CA GLU A 219 -28.93 -41.13 -15.30
C GLU A 219 -29.20 -42.63 -15.19
N GLU A 220 -28.44 -43.48 -15.89
CA GLU A 220 -28.55 -44.93 -15.74
C GLU A 220 -28.26 -45.38 -14.30
N ARG A 221 -27.31 -44.73 -13.60
CA ARG A 221 -27.04 -44.98 -12.18
C ARG A 221 -28.24 -44.62 -11.30
N THR A 222 -28.90 -43.48 -11.48
CA THR A 222 -30.04 -43.08 -10.62
C THR A 222 -31.23 -44.04 -10.79
N VAL A 223 -31.49 -44.49 -12.03
CA VAL A 223 -32.53 -45.52 -12.31
C VAL A 223 -32.20 -46.85 -11.61
N LEU A 224 -30.94 -47.30 -11.64
CA LEU A 224 -30.52 -48.52 -10.94
C LEU A 224 -30.55 -48.36 -9.42
N ALA A 225 -30.19 -47.18 -8.90
CA ALA A 225 -30.17 -46.86 -7.47
C ALA A 225 -31.57 -46.82 -6.84
N ALA A 226 -32.65 -46.77 -7.62
CA ALA A 226 -34.02 -46.92 -7.13
C ALA A 226 -34.38 -48.35 -6.65
N SER A 227 -33.47 -49.33 -6.80
CA SER A 227 -33.61 -50.69 -6.24
C SER A 227 -32.24 -51.32 -5.96
N PRO A 228 -31.47 -50.77 -4.99
CA PRO A 228 -30.04 -51.05 -4.87
C PRO A 228 -29.76 -52.51 -4.49
N GLU A 229 -30.59 -53.12 -3.64
CA GLU A 229 -30.47 -54.53 -3.23
C GLU A 229 -30.54 -55.53 -4.40
N LYS A 230 -31.27 -55.19 -5.46
CA LYS A 230 -31.44 -56.05 -6.65
C LYS A 230 -30.41 -55.75 -7.75
N ASN A 231 -29.89 -54.52 -7.76
CA ASN A 231 -29.07 -53.98 -8.83
C ASN A 231 -27.60 -53.83 -8.44
N ALA A 232 -27.17 -54.30 -7.26
CA ALA A 232 -25.86 -54.01 -6.66
C ALA A 232 -24.66 -54.21 -7.60
N GLU A 233 -24.58 -55.33 -8.33
CA GLU A 233 -23.50 -55.59 -9.30
C GLU A 233 -23.53 -54.62 -10.50
N ALA A 234 -24.73 -54.32 -11.01
CA ALA A 234 -24.91 -53.37 -12.11
C ALA A 234 -24.63 -51.92 -11.69
N LEU A 235 -25.00 -51.55 -10.46
CA LEU A 235 -24.72 -50.25 -9.86
C LEU A 235 -23.21 -50.06 -9.68
N ALA A 236 -22.51 -51.04 -9.10
CA ALA A 236 -21.06 -51.02 -8.94
C ALA A 236 -20.33 -50.94 -10.30
N ALA A 237 -20.82 -51.67 -11.31
CA ALA A 237 -20.28 -51.59 -12.68
C ALA A 237 -20.48 -50.20 -13.31
N LYS A 238 -21.66 -49.58 -13.16
CA LYS A 238 -21.91 -48.21 -13.67
C LYS A 238 -21.09 -47.16 -12.92
N GLU A 239 -20.93 -47.29 -11.61
CA GLU A 239 -20.04 -46.43 -10.82
C GLU A 239 -18.56 -46.62 -11.20
N GLN A 240 -18.13 -47.82 -11.59
CA GLN A 240 -16.80 -48.04 -12.16
C GLN A 240 -16.65 -47.38 -13.54
N CYS A 241 -17.67 -47.41 -14.40
CA CYS A 241 -17.68 -46.66 -15.66
C CYS A 241 -17.61 -45.15 -15.43
N LEU A 242 -18.34 -44.62 -14.43
CA LEU A 242 -18.32 -43.20 -14.06
C LEU A 242 -16.95 -42.76 -13.52
N ARG A 243 -16.36 -43.53 -12.59
CA ARG A 243 -14.96 -43.33 -12.14
C ARG A 243 -13.99 -43.33 -13.32
N ALA A 244 -14.14 -44.27 -14.26
CA ALA A 244 -13.30 -44.36 -15.44
C ALA A 244 -13.47 -43.16 -16.39
N ARG A 245 -14.70 -42.66 -16.60
CA ARG A 245 -14.96 -41.47 -17.42
C ARG A 245 -14.39 -40.20 -16.77
N ALA A 246 -14.60 -40.01 -15.48
CA ALA A 246 -13.99 -38.89 -14.74
C ALA A 246 -12.46 -38.91 -14.83
N ALA A 247 -11.83 -40.09 -14.74
CA ALA A 247 -10.39 -40.25 -14.94
C ALA A 247 -9.94 -39.98 -16.40
N GLN A 248 -10.76 -40.32 -17.40
CA GLN A 248 -10.51 -39.96 -18.80
C GLN A 248 -10.58 -38.44 -19.03
N LEU A 249 -11.57 -37.77 -18.44
CA LEU A 249 -11.72 -36.31 -18.49
C LEU A 249 -10.54 -35.62 -17.81
N ALA A 250 -10.16 -36.03 -16.59
CA ALA A 250 -8.98 -35.52 -15.90
C ALA A 250 -7.69 -35.71 -16.74
N ALA A 251 -7.50 -36.90 -17.34
CA ALA A 251 -6.37 -37.16 -18.22
C ALA A 251 -6.42 -36.33 -19.53
N ALA A 252 -7.60 -36.01 -20.05
CA ALA A 252 -7.75 -35.11 -21.19
C ALA A 252 -7.37 -33.67 -20.83
N VAL A 253 -7.86 -33.15 -19.70
CA VAL A 253 -7.52 -31.83 -19.17
C VAL A 253 -6.01 -31.69 -18.94
N VAL A 254 -5.37 -32.68 -18.31
CA VAL A 254 -3.91 -32.67 -18.09
C VAL A 254 -3.14 -32.70 -19.42
N ARG A 255 -3.56 -33.52 -20.41
CA ARG A 255 -2.91 -33.56 -21.73
C ARG A 255 -3.08 -32.26 -22.51
N GLN A 256 -4.26 -31.64 -22.48
CA GLN A 256 -4.52 -30.37 -23.18
C GLN A 256 -3.65 -29.26 -22.58
N GLU A 257 -3.62 -29.14 -21.25
CA GLU A 257 -2.79 -28.16 -20.56
C GLU A 257 -1.29 -28.40 -20.81
N ALA A 258 -0.85 -29.66 -20.86
CA ALA A 258 0.53 -30.00 -21.22
C ALA A 258 0.88 -29.66 -22.69
N ALA A 259 -0.03 -29.92 -23.63
CA ALA A 259 0.18 -29.59 -25.05
C ALA A 259 0.26 -28.08 -25.29
N LEU A 260 -0.63 -27.28 -24.69
CA LEU A 260 -0.58 -25.82 -24.74
C LEU A 260 0.74 -25.28 -24.14
N ARG A 261 1.24 -25.92 -23.09
CA ARG A 261 2.52 -25.59 -22.44
C ARG A 261 3.74 -25.96 -23.28
N GLU A 262 3.68 -27.06 -24.03
CA GLU A 262 4.73 -27.49 -24.97
C GLU A 262 4.76 -26.60 -26.23
N GLN A 263 3.58 -26.20 -26.73
CA GLN A 263 3.41 -25.29 -27.86
C GLN A 263 3.82 -23.83 -27.53
N MET A 264 3.62 -23.40 -26.28
CA MET A 264 3.85 -22.01 -25.83
C MET A 264 4.74 -21.93 -24.57
N PRO A 265 5.99 -22.43 -24.60
CA PRO A 265 6.84 -22.53 -23.41
C PRO A 265 7.23 -21.16 -22.83
N TYR A 266 7.14 -20.08 -23.62
CA TYR A 266 7.32 -18.71 -23.15
C TYR A 266 6.20 -18.21 -22.24
N LEU A 267 5.12 -18.98 -22.02
CA LEU A 267 4.01 -18.69 -21.09
C LEU A 267 4.10 -19.45 -19.76
N MET A 268 5.17 -20.22 -19.51
CA MET A 268 5.37 -21.04 -18.29
C MET A 268 5.14 -20.33 -16.94
N HIS A 269 5.26 -19.00 -16.89
CA HIS A 269 5.23 -18.20 -15.67
C HIS A 269 4.33 -16.96 -15.82
N LEU A 270 3.02 -17.16 -15.77
CA LEU A 270 2.05 -16.08 -15.55
C LEU A 270 2.01 -15.69 -14.06
N PRO A 271 1.71 -14.43 -13.71
CA PRO A 271 1.67 -13.98 -12.30
C PRO A 271 0.39 -14.40 -11.54
N PHE A 272 -0.55 -15.04 -12.24
CA PHE A 272 -1.86 -15.50 -11.75
C PHE A 272 -1.97 -17.02 -11.88
N ASP A 273 -2.69 -17.66 -10.96
CA ASP A 273 -2.93 -19.11 -10.98
C ASP A 273 -4.11 -19.46 -11.90
N VAL A 274 -3.82 -19.47 -13.21
CA VAL A 274 -4.78 -19.76 -14.28
C VAL A 274 -4.14 -20.76 -15.25
N ALA A 275 -4.90 -21.78 -15.65
CA ALA A 275 -4.43 -22.75 -16.63
C ALA A 275 -4.51 -22.16 -18.05
N LEU A 276 -3.58 -22.50 -18.95
CA LEU A 276 -3.56 -21.93 -20.30
C LEU A 276 -4.83 -22.22 -21.09
N ARG A 277 -5.48 -23.37 -20.86
CA ARG A 277 -6.79 -23.69 -21.45
C ARG A 277 -7.93 -22.76 -21.01
N GLU A 278 -7.83 -22.13 -19.84
CA GLU A 278 -8.84 -21.23 -19.28
C GLU A 278 -8.74 -19.80 -19.87
N LEU A 279 -7.72 -19.54 -20.70
CA LEU A 279 -7.47 -18.24 -21.34
C LEU A 279 -7.94 -18.15 -22.80
N HIS A 280 -8.36 -19.27 -23.40
CA HIS A 280 -8.85 -19.39 -24.79
C HIS A 280 -7.95 -18.68 -25.84
N LEU A 281 -6.63 -18.76 -25.66
CA LEU A 281 -5.63 -18.03 -26.46
C LEU A 281 -5.69 -18.33 -27.96
N GLU A 282 -6.13 -19.54 -28.33
CA GLU A 282 -6.27 -19.98 -29.72
C GLU A 282 -7.45 -19.32 -30.45
N SER A 283 -8.41 -18.79 -29.69
CA SER A 283 -9.57 -18.05 -30.21
C SER A 283 -9.34 -16.53 -30.21
N ASN A 284 -8.39 -16.03 -29.40
CA ASN A 284 -8.15 -14.60 -29.25
C ASN A 284 -7.44 -13.98 -30.49
N PRO A 285 -8.05 -13.01 -31.20
CA PRO A 285 -7.52 -12.54 -32.49
C PRO A 285 -6.18 -11.78 -32.38
N GLU A 286 -5.93 -11.08 -31.27
CA GLU A 286 -4.65 -10.40 -31.02
C GLU A 286 -3.53 -11.44 -30.80
N PHE A 287 -3.79 -12.45 -29.97
CA PHE A 287 -2.85 -13.52 -29.69
C PHE A 287 -2.54 -14.35 -30.95
N VAL A 288 -3.57 -14.76 -31.70
CA VAL A 288 -3.42 -15.51 -32.97
C VAL A 288 -2.61 -14.70 -33.99
N ALA A 289 -2.84 -13.38 -34.11
CA ALA A 289 -2.08 -12.52 -35.00
C ALA A 289 -0.60 -12.33 -34.58
N LEU A 290 -0.28 -12.46 -33.29
CA LEU A 290 1.10 -12.48 -32.79
C LEU A 290 1.76 -13.85 -33.01
N LEU A 291 1.02 -14.94 -32.73
CA LEU A 291 1.48 -16.31 -32.92
C LEU A 291 1.79 -16.63 -34.38
N ALA A 292 0.95 -16.16 -35.32
CA ALA A 292 1.20 -16.32 -36.76
C ALA A 292 2.49 -15.60 -37.22
N LYS A 293 2.76 -14.39 -36.69
CA LYS A 293 4.01 -13.66 -36.96
C LYS A 293 5.22 -14.37 -36.36
N HIS A 294 5.08 -14.92 -35.16
CA HIS A 294 6.14 -15.67 -34.49
C HIS A 294 6.45 -16.97 -35.25
N ALA A 295 5.44 -17.72 -35.68
CA ALA A 295 5.60 -18.93 -36.47
C ALA A 295 6.35 -18.66 -37.79
N ALA A 296 5.88 -17.68 -38.58
CA ALA A 296 6.52 -17.29 -39.84
C ALA A 296 7.97 -16.79 -39.67
N LEU A 297 8.29 -16.17 -38.52
CA LEU A 297 9.66 -15.74 -38.21
C LEU A 297 10.56 -16.91 -37.79
N CYS A 298 10.00 -17.95 -37.18
CA CYS A 298 10.72 -19.17 -36.79
C CYS A 298 10.90 -20.19 -37.92
N GLU A 299 10.36 -19.96 -39.12
CA GLU A 299 10.73 -20.71 -40.33
C GLU A 299 12.19 -20.49 -40.75
N ASP A 300 12.77 -19.33 -40.38
CA ASP A 300 14.18 -19.01 -40.57
C ASP A 300 14.97 -19.40 -39.29
N PRO A 301 15.82 -20.44 -39.32
CA PRO A 301 16.52 -20.92 -38.13
C PRO A 301 17.53 -19.93 -37.56
N ASP A 302 18.03 -18.97 -38.35
CA ASP A 302 18.91 -17.90 -37.86
C ASP A 302 18.13 -16.82 -37.10
N ARG A 303 16.78 -16.81 -37.20
CA ARG A 303 15.88 -15.89 -36.47
C ARG A 303 15.11 -16.57 -35.35
N ALA A 304 14.98 -17.90 -35.37
CA ALA A 304 14.27 -18.70 -34.38
C ALA A 304 14.91 -18.61 -32.97
N GLY A 305 14.59 -17.54 -32.24
CA GLY A 305 15.17 -17.20 -30.94
C GLY A 305 15.86 -15.82 -30.87
N GLY A 306 15.95 -15.10 -32.00
CA GLY A 306 16.48 -13.73 -32.05
C GLY A 306 15.59 -12.70 -31.34
N ALA A 307 16.07 -11.47 -31.21
CA ALA A 307 15.41 -10.42 -30.43
C ALA A 307 13.97 -10.12 -30.88
N GLU A 308 13.66 -10.23 -32.17
CA GLU A 308 12.30 -10.06 -32.71
C GLU A 308 11.37 -11.22 -32.31
N ALA A 309 11.85 -12.47 -32.33
CA ALA A 309 11.12 -13.61 -31.76
C ALA A 309 10.83 -13.37 -30.27
N LYS A 310 11.84 -12.96 -29.49
CA LYS A 310 11.69 -12.67 -28.05
C LYS A 310 10.77 -11.48 -27.76
N ARG A 311 10.67 -10.51 -28.67
CA ARG A 311 9.71 -9.41 -28.59
C ARG A 311 8.28 -9.91 -28.83
N LEU A 312 8.06 -10.82 -29.78
CA LEU A 312 6.77 -11.46 -30.00
C LEU A 312 6.37 -12.40 -28.85
N GLU A 313 7.31 -13.18 -28.29
CA GLU A 313 7.11 -13.96 -27.06
C GLU A 313 6.68 -13.07 -25.89
N ARG A 314 7.29 -11.89 -25.72
CA ARG A 314 6.89 -10.93 -24.67
C ARG A 314 5.51 -10.34 -24.94
N ALA A 315 5.20 -9.96 -26.19
CA ALA A 315 3.86 -9.45 -26.54
C ALA A 315 2.77 -10.51 -26.26
N MET A 316 2.99 -11.77 -26.65
CA MET A 316 2.10 -12.89 -26.33
C MET A 316 1.96 -13.12 -24.82
N ARG A 317 3.04 -12.97 -24.04
CA ARG A 317 2.99 -13.05 -22.57
C ARG A 317 2.23 -11.87 -21.95
N ASP A 318 2.37 -10.65 -22.47
CA ASP A 318 1.65 -9.48 -21.99
C ASP A 318 0.12 -9.64 -22.24
N VAL A 319 -0.27 -10.16 -23.42
CA VAL A 319 -1.68 -10.51 -23.74
C VAL A 319 -2.20 -11.64 -22.83
N ALA A 320 -1.45 -12.72 -22.67
CA ALA A 320 -1.85 -13.84 -21.81
C ALA A 320 -1.96 -13.43 -20.33
N LYS A 321 -1.10 -12.51 -19.85
CA LYS A 321 -1.22 -11.90 -18.53
C LYS A 321 -2.53 -11.11 -18.41
N ARG A 322 -2.85 -10.27 -19.40
CA ARG A 322 -4.08 -9.45 -19.43
C ARG A 322 -5.33 -10.33 -19.31
N LEU A 323 -5.43 -11.35 -20.16
CA LEU A 323 -6.53 -12.33 -20.15
C LEU A 323 -6.59 -13.12 -18.82
N ALA A 324 -5.45 -13.45 -18.22
CA ALA A 324 -5.42 -14.13 -16.92
C ALA A 324 -5.88 -13.23 -15.76
N GLU A 325 -5.60 -11.93 -15.81
CA GLU A 325 -6.14 -10.93 -14.87
C GLU A 325 -7.68 -10.88 -14.97
N ASP A 326 -8.20 -10.85 -16.20
CA ASP A 326 -9.63 -10.80 -16.49
C ASP A 326 -10.37 -12.09 -16.07
N VAL A 327 -9.78 -13.27 -16.30
CA VAL A 327 -10.36 -14.58 -15.90
C VAL A 327 -10.38 -14.75 -14.38
N VAL A 328 -9.33 -14.34 -13.65
CA VAL A 328 -9.31 -14.37 -12.18
C VAL A 328 -10.39 -13.49 -11.59
N GLU A 329 -10.52 -12.26 -12.09
CA GLU A 329 -11.46 -11.30 -11.51
C GLU A 329 -12.91 -11.62 -11.89
N ALA A 330 -13.17 -12.17 -13.09
CA ALA A 330 -14.48 -12.72 -13.44
C ALA A 330 -14.87 -13.91 -12.56
N ARG A 331 -13.98 -14.90 -12.38
CA ARG A 331 -14.19 -16.05 -11.48
C ARG A 331 -14.47 -15.61 -10.05
N ARG A 332 -13.69 -14.63 -9.54
CA ARG A 332 -13.89 -14.05 -8.20
C ARG A 332 -15.29 -13.49 -8.02
N ARG A 333 -15.81 -12.75 -9.01
CA ARG A 333 -17.13 -12.12 -8.94
C ARG A 333 -18.26 -13.14 -8.94
N ALA A 334 -18.22 -14.09 -9.88
CA ALA A 334 -19.19 -15.18 -9.93
C ALA A 334 -19.27 -15.94 -8.59
N LEU A 335 -18.12 -16.25 -7.96
CA LEU A 335 -18.09 -16.92 -6.65
C LEU A 335 -18.62 -16.04 -5.50
N VAL A 336 -18.31 -14.74 -5.48
CA VAL A 336 -18.88 -13.79 -4.49
C VAL A 336 -20.39 -13.65 -4.65
N GLU A 337 -20.88 -13.62 -5.89
CA GLU A 337 -22.29 -13.47 -6.22
C GLU A 337 -23.10 -14.74 -5.93
N THR A 338 -22.57 -15.92 -6.27
CA THR A 338 -23.07 -17.23 -5.81
C THR A 338 -23.22 -17.26 -4.29
N GLU A 339 -22.22 -16.78 -3.54
CA GLU A 339 -22.33 -16.75 -2.08
C GLU A 339 -23.38 -15.73 -1.59
N ASN A 340 -23.45 -14.54 -2.19
CA ASN A 340 -24.49 -13.55 -1.86
C ASN A 340 -25.90 -14.11 -2.08
N LEU A 341 -26.10 -14.89 -3.15
CA LEU A 341 -27.37 -15.57 -3.44
C LEU A 341 -27.65 -16.69 -2.42
N HIS A 342 -26.66 -17.49 -2.03
CA HIS A 342 -26.83 -18.53 -0.99
C HIS A 342 -27.06 -17.98 0.42
N GLU A 343 -26.45 -16.84 0.76
CA GLU A 343 -26.65 -16.19 2.07
C GLU A 343 -28.05 -15.57 2.17
N LYS A 344 -28.59 -15.00 1.09
CA LYS A 344 -29.98 -14.51 1.03
C LYS A 344 -30.99 -15.66 0.88
N TYR A 345 -30.65 -16.70 0.11
CA TYR A 345 -31.55 -17.80 -0.25
C TYR A 345 -30.88 -19.18 -0.08
N PRO A 346 -30.71 -19.69 1.15
CA PRO A 346 -30.14 -21.02 1.41
C PRO A 346 -30.96 -22.19 0.81
N CYS A 347 -32.13 -21.90 0.25
CA CYS A 347 -32.97 -22.85 -0.47
C CYS A 347 -32.58 -23.04 -1.94
N LEU A 348 -31.61 -22.31 -2.49
CA LEU A 348 -31.23 -22.43 -3.90
C LEU A 348 -30.17 -23.54 -4.13
N PRO A 349 -30.23 -24.26 -5.27
CA PRO A 349 -29.20 -25.22 -5.67
C PRO A 349 -28.00 -24.52 -6.34
N GLU A 350 -26.81 -25.12 -6.22
CA GLU A 350 -25.56 -24.59 -6.81
C GLU A 350 -25.59 -24.57 -8.35
N GLU A 351 -26.05 -25.66 -8.97
CA GLU A 351 -26.40 -25.73 -10.39
C GLU A 351 -27.91 -26.01 -10.50
N PRO A 352 -28.78 -25.00 -10.78
CA PRO A 352 -30.23 -25.20 -10.91
C PRO A 352 -30.67 -26.08 -12.08
N ALA A 353 -29.79 -26.25 -13.07
CA ALA A 353 -29.85 -27.32 -14.07
C ALA A 353 -28.41 -27.80 -14.37
N PRO A 354 -28.21 -29.04 -14.86
CA PRO A 354 -26.86 -29.59 -15.07
C PRO A 354 -25.99 -28.69 -15.94
N GLY A 355 -24.86 -28.23 -15.38
CA GLY A 355 -23.92 -27.39 -16.10
C GLY A 355 -24.38 -25.95 -16.31
N VAL A 356 -25.40 -25.48 -15.57
CA VAL A 356 -25.81 -24.07 -15.48
C VAL A 356 -25.69 -23.64 -14.03
N ALA A 357 -24.74 -22.76 -13.71
CA ALA A 357 -24.52 -22.28 -12.35
C ALA A 357 -25.58 -21.25 -11.94
N ILE A 358 -25.86 -21.15 -10.64
CA ILE A 358 -26.90 -20.27 -10.07
C ILE A 358 -26.85 -18.80 -10.57
N VAL A 359 -25.65 -18.21 -10.69
CA VAL A 359 -25.46 -16.84 -11.20
C VAL A 359 -25.75 -16.70 -12.70
N GLU A 360 -25.61 -17.78 -13.47
CA GLU A 360 -25.86 -17.76 -14.92
C GLU A 360 -27.36 -17.77 -15.23
N VAL A 361 -28.22 -18.09 -14.26
CA VAL A 361 -29.67 -18.23 -14.48
C VAL A 361 -30.39 -16.89 -14.73
N GLY A 362 -29.78 -15.74 -14.37
CA GLY A 362 -30.42 -14.41 -14.52
C GLY A 362 -31.51 -14.13 -13.49
N LEU A 363 -31.27 -14.51 -12.24
CA LEU A 363 -32.26 -14.39 -11.14
C LEU A 363 -32.53 -12.94 -10.73
N MET A 364 -31.67 -11.98 -11.08
CA MET A 364 -31.89 -10.55 -10.79
C MET A 364 -32.84 -9.91 -11.82
N GLU A 365 -32.75 -10.38 -13.06
CA GLU A 365 -33.56 -9.95 -14.20
C GLU A 365 -35.01 -10.45 -14.12
N ASP A 366 -35.26 -11.65 -13.57
CA ASP A 366 -36.61 -12.24 -13.50
C ASP A 366 -37.53 -11.51 -12.49
N PRO A 367 -38.62 -10.86 -12.95
CA PRO A 367 -39.54 -10.14 -12.06
C PRO A 367 -40.32 -11.10 -11.13
N VAL A 368 -40.51 -12.36 -11.51
CA VAL A 368 -41.22 -13.35 -10.67
C VAL A 368 -40.37 -13.74 -9.45
N PHE A 369 -39.08 -14.06 -9.67
CA PHE A 369 -38.11 -14.27 -8.60
C PHE A 369 -37.96 -13.02 -7.72
N ARG A 370 -37.96 -11.81 -8.31
CA ARG A 370 -37.92 -10.54 -7.57
C ARG A 370 -39.13 -10.34 -6.66
N ALA A 371 -40.34 -10.60 -7.15
CA ALA A 371 -41.56 -10.53 -6.35
C ALA A 371 -41.54 -11.55 -5.19
N LEU A 372 -41.14 -12.80 -5.44
CA LEU A 372 -41.01 -13.84 -4.41
C LEU A 372 -39.90 -13.52 -3.38
N SER A 373 -38.82 -12.86 -3.81
CA SER A 373 -37.77 -12.32 -2.93
C SER A 373 -38.32 -11.27 -1.97
N HIS A 374 -39.09 -10.29 -2.47
CA HIS A 374 -39.68 -9.24 -1.64
C HIS A 374 -40.77 -9.76 -0.70
N GLU A 375 -41.55 -10.76 -1.13
CA GLU A 375 -42.47 -11.50 -0.26
C GLU A 375 -41.70 -12.20 0.88
N LEU A 376 -40.64 -12.93 0.55
CA LEU A 376 -39.81 -13.67 1.51
C LEU A 376 -39.12 -12.75 2.53
N ASP A 377 -38.57 -11.61 2.09
CA ASP A 377 -38.04 -10.55 2.97
C ASP A 377 -39.12 -10.07 3.96
N GLY A 378 -40.33 -9.78 3.47
CA GLY A 378 -41.45 -9.32 4.30
C GLY A 378 -41.93 -10.38 5.30
N LEU A 379 -41.99 -11.65 4.89
CA LEU A 379 -42.36 -12.76 5.77
C LEU A 379 -41.30 -13.00 6.86
N ARG A 380 -40.01 -12.85 6.54
CA ARG A 380 -38.89 -13.01 7.48
C ARG A 380 -38.82 -11.96 8.58
N ALA A 381 -39.62 -10.89 8.53
CA ALA A 381 -39.77 -9.94 9.63
C ALA A 381 -40.44 -10.54 10.89
N ASP A 382 -41.19 -11.64 10.75
CA ASP A 382 -41.70 -12.43 11.88
C ASP A 382 -41.66 -13.92 11.53
N PRO A 383 -40.49 -14.56 11.62
CA PRO A 383 -40.31 -15.93 11.14
C PRO A 383 -41.04 -16.96 12.00
N ALA A 384 -41.37 -16.63 13.26
CA ALA A 384 -42.11 -17.50 14.15
C ALA A 384 -43.60 -17.58 13.79
N LYS A 385 -44.23 -16.47 13.38
CA LYS A 385 -45.62 -16.48 12.87
C LYS A 385 -45.70 -17.00 11.43
N ASN A 386 -44.72 -16.67 10.60
CA ASN A 386 -44.80 -16.86 9.16
C ASN A 386 -44.13 -18.15 8.66
N ALA A 387 -43.65 -19.04 9.54
CA ALA A 387 -42.84 -20.22 9.19
C ALA A 387 -43.40 -21.11 8.06
N GLU A 388 -44.70 -21.40 8.03
CA GLU A 388 -45.31 -22.19 6.95
C GLU A 388 -45.31 -21.46 5.60
N GLN A 389 -45.47 -20.14 5.63
CA GLN A 389 -45.46 -19.27 4.46
C GLN A 389 -44.04 -19.10 3.94
N ILE A 390 -43.07 -18.78 4.81
CA ILE A 390 -41.63 -18.75 4.49
C ILE A 390 -41.22 -20.05 3.80
N ALA A 391 -41.54 -21.20 4.39
CA ALA A 391 -41.20 -22.48 3.80
C ALA A 391 -41.90 -22.74 2.44
N ALA A 392 -43.05 -22.12 2.17
CA ALA A 392 -43.75 -22.20 0.89
C ALA A 392 -43.15 -21.26 -0.16
N THR A 393 -42.85 -20.01 0.21
CA THR A 393 -42.20 -19.02 -0.65
C THR A 393 -40.77 -19.45 -0.98
N GLU A 394 -40.01 -20.03 -0.04
CA GLU A 394 -38.69 -20.63 -0.31
C GLU A 394 -38.77 -21.85 -1.25
N ARG A 395 -39.87 -22.62 -1.20
CA ARG A 395 -40.14 -23.68 -2.18
C ARG A 395 -40.47 -23.10 -3.57
N ALA A 396 -41.20 -21.99 -3.65
CA ALA A 396 -41.47 -21.29 -4.90
C ALA A 396 -40.21 -20.65 -5.51
N VAL A 397 -39.38 -19.99 -4.69
CA VAL A 397 -38.07 -19.43 -5.05
C VAL A 397 -37.14 -20.51 -5.62
N ARG A 398 -37.02 -21.66 -4.93
CA ARG A 398 -36.27 -22.83 -5.45
C ARG A 398 -36.83 -23.34 -6.78
N ALA A 399 -38.16 -23.50 -6.87
CA ALA A 399 -38.81 -23.98 -8.09
C ALA A 399 -38.59 -23.04 -9.28
N ARG A 400 -38.69 -21.72 -9.07
CA ARG A 400 -38.47 -20.71 -10.11
C ARG A 400 -37.02 -20.69 -10.60
N ALA A 401 -36.04 -20.81 -9.70
CA ALA A 401 -34.64 -20.91 -10.10
C ALA A 401 -34.34 -22.17 -10.92
N MET A 402 -34.95 -23.32 -10.57
CA MET A 402 -34.82 -24.55 -11.35
C MET A 402 -35.56 -24.47 -12.70
N GLU A 403 -36.73 -23.85 -12.74
CA GLU A 403 -37.48 -23.57 -13.98
C GLU A 403 -36.61 -22.77 -14.96
N LEU A 404 -36.12 -21.59 -14.53
CA LEU A 404 -35.26 -20.72 -15.33
C LEU A 404 -33.95 -21.41 -15.77
N GLY A 405 -33.28 -22.12 -14.86
CA GLY A 405 -32.07 -22.88 -15.18
C GLY A 405 -32.34 -23.96 -16.23
N SER A 406 -33.47 -24.68 -16.11
CA SER A 406 -33.86 -25.70 -17.09
C SER A 406 -34.23 -25.11 -18.45
N ALA A 407 -34.88 -23.94 -18.49
CA ALA A 407 -35.21 -23.22 -19.72
C ALA A 407 -33.92 -22.72 -20.42
N LYS A 408 -32.94 -22.23 -19.65
CA LYS A 408 -31.65 -21.79 -20.17
C LYS A 408 -30.79 -22.95 -20.72
N LEU A 409 -30.82 -24.11 -20.05
CA LEU A 409 -30.23 -25.35 -20.58
C LEU A 409 -30.95 -25.82 -21.86
N GLN A 410 -32.28 -25.78 -21.90
CA GLN A 410 -33.07 -26.17 -23.10
C GLN A 410 -32.76 -25.25 -24.28
N ALA A 411 -32.69 -23.93 -24.08
CA ALA A 411 -32.29 -22.98 -25.11
C ALA A 411 -30.88 -23.27 -25.64
N THR A 412 -29.92 -23.54 -24.73
CA THR A 412 -28.55 -23.94 -25.07
C THR A 412 -28.50 -25.24 -25.89
N GLU A 413 -29.27 -26.27 -25.50
CA GLU A 413 -29.35 -27.51 -26.28
C GLU A 413 -30.03 -27.31 -27.64
N GLU A 414 -31.06 -26.45 -27.73
CA GLU A 414 -31.69 -26.14 -29.02
C GLU A 414 -30.77 -25.39 -29.97
N GLU A 415 -29.94 -24.47 -29.48
CA GLU A 415 -28.89 -23.85 -30.30
C GLU A 415 -27.79 -24.85 -30.67
N GLN A 416 -27.38 -25.75 -29.76
CA GLN A 416 -26.42 -26.80 -30.09
C GLN A 416 -26.97 -27.76 -31.17
N ARG A 417 -28.27 -28.06 -31.15
CA ARG A 417 -28.93 -28.88 -32.20
C ARG A 417 -28.99 -28.14 -33.55
N LYS A 418 -29.12 -26.81 -33.56
CA LYS A 418 -29.03 -25.97 -34.77
C LYS A 418 -27.59 -25.90 -35.30
N TYR A 419 -26.60 -25.86 -34.40
CA TYR A 419 -25.19 -25.69 -34.74
C TYR A 419 -24.28 -26.79 -34.13
N PRO A 420 -24.39 -28.09 -34.54
CA PRO A 420 -23.71 -29.21 -33.87
C PRO A 420 -22.18 -29.22 -33.93
N PHE A 421 -21.58 -28.28 -34.65
CA PHE A 421 -20.13 -28.04 -34.65
C PHE A 421 -19.69 -27.14 -33.48
N LEU A 422 -20.61 -26.56 -32.71
CA LEU A 422 -20.31 -25.81 -31.49
C LEU A 422 -20.51 -26.66 -30.22
N PRO A 423 -19.64 -26.50 -29.20
CA PRO A 423 -19.89 -26.99 -27.84
C PRO A 423 -21.02 -26.20 -27.15
N ARG A 424 -21.64 -26.80 -26.11
CA ARG A 424 -22.68 -26.15 -25.27
C ARG A 424 -22.22 -24.85 -24.61
N ARG A 425 -20.92 -24.72 -24.36
CA ARG A 425 -20.25 -23.49 -23.95
C ARG A 425 -19.16 -23.10 -24.94
N VAL A 426 -19.21 -21.90 -25.51
CA VAL A 426 -18.12 -21.32 -26.30
C VAL A 426 -17.35 -20.38 -25.40
N ASP A 427 -16.04 -20.63 -25.23
CA ASP A 427 -15.17 -19.92 -24.29
C ASP A 427 -15.85 -19.71 -22.91
N ASP A 428 -16.31 -20.80 -22.30
CA ASP A 428 -17.08 -20.86 -21.05
C ASP A 428 -18.49 -20.20 -21.07
N VAL A 429 -18.93 -19.51 -22.12
CA VAL A 429 -20.26 -18.88 -22.20
C VAL A 429 -21.30 -19.82 -22.80
N LEU A 430 -22.46 -19.97 -22.16
CA LEU A 430 -23.58 -20.79 -22.66
C LEU A 430 -24.10 -20.27 -24.01
N MET A 431 -24.41 -21.17 -24.96
CA MET A 431 -24.85 -20.75 -26.30
C MET A 431 -26.06 -19.82 -26.28
N SER A 432 -27.02 -20.02 -25.36
CA SER A 432 -28.20 -19.16 -25.18
C SER A 432 -27.88 -17.66 -25.04
N ASP A 433 -26.70 -17.35 -24.53
CA ASP A 433 -26.31 -15.98 -24.17
C ASP A 433 -25.53 -15.30 -25.32
N LEU A 434 -25.09 -16.07 -26.30
CA LEU A 434 -24.37 -15.59 -27.48
C LEU A 434 -25.29 -14.95 -28.52
N HIS A 435 -26.61 -15.17 -28.42
CA HIS A 435 -27.63 -14.65 -29.34
C HIS A 435 -27.29 -14.89 -30.82
N LEU A 436 -26.82 -16.08 -31.18
CA LEU A 436 -26.23 -16.38 -32.50
C LEU A 436 -27.15 -16.05 -33.69
N ALA A 437 -28.48 -16.05 -33.47
CA ALA A 437 -29.48 -15.65 -34.45
C ALA A 437 -29.48 -14.15 -34.82
N GLU A 438 -28.98 -13.28 -33.94
CA GLU A 438 -28.91 -11.82 -34.16
C GLU A 438 -27.68 -11.41 -34.98
N ASP A 439 -26.60 -12.20 -34.97
CA ASP A 439 -25.34 -11.84 -35.66
C ASP A 439 -25.38 -12.15 -37.16
N GLY A 440 -25.52 -11.12 -37.98
CA GLY A 440 -25.56 -11.24 -39.44
C GLY A 440 -24.33 -11.93 -40.04
N VAL A 441 -23.13 -11.72 -39.49
CA VAL A 441 -21.89 -12.34 -39.98
C VAL A 441 -21.90 -13.86 -39.74
N PHE A 442 -22.32 -14.29 -38.55
CA PHE A 442 -22.53 -15.71 -38.25
C PHE A 442 -23.59 -16.33 -39.18
N GLN A 443 -24.73 -15.66 -39.41
CA GLN A 443 -25.78 -16.18 -40.29
C GLN A 443 -25.36 -16.23 -41.78
N GLU A 444 -24.56 -15.27 -42.27
CA GLU A 444 -23.95 -15.36 -43.61
C GLU A 444 -23.01 -16.57 -43.74
N LEU A 445 -22.21 -16.84 -42.71
CA LEU A 445 -21.33 -18.01 -42.66
C LEU A 445 -22.11 -19.33 -42.53
N VAL A 446 -23.25 -19.35 -41.82
CA VAL A 446 -24.19 -20.49 -41.78
C VAL A 446 -24.78 -20.74 -43.17
N ALA A 447 -25.30 -19.70 -43.83
CA ALA A 447 -25.85 -19.83 -45.18
C ALA A 447 -24.79 -20.35 -46.19
N ARG A 448 -23.53 -19.90 -46.07
CA ARG A 448 -22.40 -20.42 -46.85
C ARG A 448 -22.09 -21.88 -46.56
N ARG A 449 -22.07 -22.27 -45.28
CA ARG A 449 -21.84 -23.65 -44.82
C ARG A 449 -22.94 -24.58 -45.35
N ASP A 450 -24.19 -24.19 -45.21
CA ASP A 450 -25.33 -25.01 -45.61
C ASP A 450 -25.44 -25.12 -47.13
N ALA A 451 -25.04 -24.09 -47.88
CA ALA A 451 -24.85 -24.17 -49.33
C ALA A 451 -23.75 -25.18 -49.72
N LEU A 452 -22.62 -25.23 -48.98
CA LEU A 452 -21.58 -26.25 -49.20
C LEU A 452 -22.12 -27.67 -48.90
N VAL A 453 -22.80 -27.86 -47.77
CA VAL A 453 -23.46 -29.14 -47.41
C VAL A 453 -24.47 -29.57 -48.48
N ALA A 454 -25.24 -28.62 -49.04
CA ALA A 454 -26.20 -28.88 -50.11
C ALA A 454 -25.57 -29.31 -51.45
N THR A 455 -24.28 -29.02 -51.69
CA THR A 455 -23.56 -29.60 -52.86
C THR A 455 -23.18 -31.07 -52.72
N GLY A 456 -23.44 -31.67 -51.55
CA GLY A 456 -23.34 -33.12 -51.32
C GLY A 456 -22.11 -33.55 -50.51
N PRO A 457 -22.20 -34.69 -49.80
CA PRO A 457 -21.14 -35.16 -48.92
C PRO A 457 -19.86 -35.49 -49.71
N GLY A 458 -18.75 -34.87 -49.31
CA GLY A 458 -17.44 -34.99 -49.98
C GLY A 458 -17.15 -33.90 -51.02
N SER A 459 -18.09 -32.99 -51.31
CA SER A 459 -17.81 -31.79 -52.11
C SER A 459 -17.10 -30.74 -51.25
N ASN A 460 -15.88 -30.34 -51.66
CA ASN A 460 -15.05 -29.31 -51.00
C ASN A 460 -14.94 -29.41 -49.45
N PRO A 461 -14.52 -30.56 -48.88
CA PRO A 461 -14.44 -30.76 -47.43
C PRO A 461 -13.53 -29.74 -46.74
N GLU A 462 -12.45 -29.30 -47.41
CA GLU A 462 -11.55 -28.25 -46.91
C GLU A 462 -12.26 -26.90 -46.72
N LEU A 463 -13.17 -26.53 -47.64
CA LEU A 463 -13.96 -25.29 -47.52
C LEU A 463 -15.04 -25.41 -46.46
N LEU A 464 -15.62 -26.60 -46.26
CA LEU A 464 -16.56 -26.84 -45.16
C LEU A 464 -15.83 -26.70 -43.81
N THR A 465 -14.70 -27.39 -43.61
CA THR A 465 -13.88 -27.28 -42.40
C THR A 465 -13.37 -25.85 -42.18
N ALA A 466 -13.02 -25.11 -43.24
CA ALA A 466 -12.64 -23.70 -43.13
C ALA A 466 -13.82 -22.81 -42.71
N THR A 467 -15.02 -23.04 -43.25
CA THR A 467 -16.23 -22.27 -42.89
C THR A 467 -16.70 -22.58 -41.47
N GLU A 468 -16.66 -23.85 -41.03
CA GLU A 468 -16.96 -24.22 -39.64
C GLU A 468 -15.90 -23.71 -38.65
N ARG A 469 -14.63 -23.53 -39.08
CA ARG A 469 -13.62 -22.81 -38.29
C ARG A 469 -13.94 -21.31 -38.19
N GLN A 470 -14.39 -20.68 -39.27
CA GLN A 470 -14.83 -19.28 -39.25
C GLN A 470 -16.05 -19.08 -38.34
N LEU A 471 -17.01 -20.02 -38.35
CA LEU A 471 -18.16 -20.01 -37.44
C LEU A 471 -17.76 -20.18 -35.97
N ARG A 472 -16.84 -21.09 -35.65
CA ARG A 472 -16.27 -21.23 -34.28
C ARG A 472 -15.57 -19.94 -33.84
N GLY A 473 -14.78 -19.33 -34.72
CA GLY A 473 -14.13 -18.04 -34.46
C GLY A 473 -15.15 -16.93 -34.16
N ARG A 474 -16.19 -16.78 -34.99
CA ARG A 474 -17.23 -15.77 -34.77
C ARG A 474 -18.04 -16.01 -33.50
N ALA A 475 -18.32 -17.27 -33.14
CA ALA A 475 -18.96 -17.59 -31.87
C ALA A 475 -18.07 -17.24 -30.65
N SER A 476 -16.75 -17.39 -30.75
CA SER A 476 -15.80 -16.93 -29.73
C SER A 476 -15.72 -15.40 -29.65
N GLU A 477 -15.72 -14.69 -30.79
CA GLU A 477 -15.80 -13.22 -30.82
C GLU A 477 -17.05 -12.72 -30.07
N LEU A 478 -18.20 -13.38 -30.26
CA LEU A 478 -19.44 -13.08 -29.54
C LEU A 478 -19.36 -13.44 -28.05
N ALA A 479 -18.72 -14.57 -27.69
CA ALA A 479 -18.49 -14.95 -26.29
C ALA A 479 -17.56 -13.95 -25.57
N ALA A 480 -16.51 -13.49 -26.25
CA ALA A 480 -15.60 -12.45 -25.75
C ALA A 480 -16.30 -11.09 -25.63
N ALA A 481 -17.18 -10.73 -26.57
CA ALA A 481 -18.01 -9.53 -26.49
C ALA A 481 -19.00 -9.59 -25.31
N ASN A 482 -19.64 -10.74 -25.08
CA ASN A 482 -20.52 -10.91 -23.91
C ASN A 482 -19.72 -10.81 -22.60
N LYS A 483 -18.61 -11.54 -22.47
CA LYS A 483 -17.68 -11.43 -21.33
C LYS A 483 -17.19 -9.99 -21.11
N ALA A 484 -16.97 -9.21 -22.17
CA ALA A 484 -16.59 -7.81 -22.08
C ALA A 484 -17.70 -6.92 -21.50
N VAL A 485 -18.95 -7.11 -21.94
CA VAL A 485 -20.13 -6.39 -21.43
C VAL A 485 -20.38 -6.73 -19.96
N ASP A 486 -20.34 -8.01 -19.58
CA ASP A 486 -20.60 -8.41 -18.20
C ASP A 486 -19.45 -8.00 -17.25
N ALA A 487 -18.20 -8.06 -17.74
CA ALA A 487 -17.06 -7.47 -17.04
C ALA A 487 -17.23 -5.95 -16.84
N PHE A 488 -17.71 -5.22 -17.84
CA PHE A 488 -17.96 -3.77 -17.77
C PHE A 488 -19.10 -3.43 -16.82
N ARG A 489 -20.24 -4.13 -16.89
CA ARG A 489 -21.37 -4.00 -15.94
C ARG A 489 -20.90 -4.19 -14.51
N ALA A 490 -20.21 -5.30 -14.24
CA ALA A 490 -19.71 -5.62 -12.91
C ALA A 490 -18.60 -4.67 -12.42
N ASP A 491 -17.80 -4.07 -13.32
CA ASP A 491 -16.84 -3.02 -12.95
C ASP A 491 -17.52 -1.69 -12.58
N GLU A 492 -18.63 -1.32 -13.24
CA GLU A 492 -19.42 -0.13 -12.89
C GLU A 492 -20.20 -0.33 -11.57
N ASP A 493 -20.78 -1.51 -11.34
CA ASP A 493 -21.40 -1.87 -10.04
C ASP A 493 -20.35 -1.88 -8.91
N GLU A 494 -19.20 -2.53 -9.14
CA GLU A 494 -18.10 -2.58 -8.18
C GLU A 494 -17.49 -1.20 -7.93
N ALA A 495 -17.49 -0.28 -8.89
CA ALA A 495 -17.08 1.10 -8.69
C ALA A 495 -18.04 1.87 -7.75
N VAL A 496 -19.35 1.59 -7.81
CA VAL A 496 -20.33 2.13 -6.86
C VAL A 496 -20.17 1.47 -5.48
N ARG A 497 -19.96 0.13 -5.42
CA ARG A 497 -19.74 -0.62 -4.17
C ARG A 497 -18.43 -0.26 -3.47
N ALA A 498 -17.37 0.06 -4.24
CA ALA A 498 -16.07 0.47 -3.73
C ALA A 498 -16.09 1.86 -3.07
N ARG A 499 -16.90 2.79 -3.60
CA ARG A 499 -17.18 4.10 -3.00
C ARG A 499 -18.02 3.98 -1.73
N ASN A 500 -18.84 2.93 -1.63
CA ASN A 500 -19.78 2.71 -0.53
C ASN A 500 -19.55 1.35 0.17
N PRO A 501 -18.46 1.16 0.96
CA PRO A 501 -18.11 -0.14 1.55
C PRO A 501 -19.09 -0.70 2.59
N PHE A 502 -20.18 0.02 2.88
CA PHE A 502 -21.29 -0.39 3.75
C PHE A 502 -22.45 -1.05 2.98
N LEU A 503 -22.31 -1.18 1.65
CA LEU A 503 -23.16 -1.99 0.77
C LEU A 503 -22.48 -3.35 0.56
N GLU A 504 -23.22 -4.43 0.78
CA GLU A 504 -22.65 -5.78 0.81
C GLU A 504 -22.56 -6.41 -0.59
N SER A 505 -23.67 -6.42 -1.32
CA SER A 505 -23.82 -6.96 -2.68
C SER A 505 -23.67 -5.88 -3.77
N ASN A 506 -23.42 -6.30 -5.01
CA ASN A 506 -23.44 -5.42 -6.20
C ASN A 506 -24.87 -5.09 -6.70
N GLU A 507 -25.89 -5.60 -6.00
CA GLU A 507 -27.30 -5.22 -6.12
C GLU A 507 -27.89 -4.82 -4.76
N VAL A 508 -28.97 -4.06 -4.80
CA VAL A 508 -29.90 -3.86 -3.68
C VAL A 508 -31.31 -4.17 -4.18
N LYS A 509 -32.04 -5.03 -3.46
CA LYS A 509 -33.39 -5.53 -3.84
C LYS A 509 -33.45 -6.06 -5.28
N LEU A 510 -32.39 -6.76 -5.70
CA LEU A 510 -32.19 -7.34 -7.04
C LEU A 510 -32.15 -6.28 -8.17
N VAL A 511 -31.81 -5.04 -7.84
CA VAL A 511 -31.49 -3.98 -8.81
C VAL A 511 -29.98 -3.64 -8.71
N PRO A 512 -29.21 -3.73 -9.80
CA PRO A 512 -27.75 -3.47 -9.78
C PRO A 512 -27.38 -2.03 -9.41
N LEU A 513 -26.26 -1.85 -8.70
CA LEU A 513 -25.82 -0.57 -8.16
C LEU A 513 -25.61 0.54 -9.23
N ARG A 514 -25.14 0.17 -10.42
CA ARG A 514 -24.97 1.06 -11.60
C ARG A 514 -26.28 1.72 -12.03
N GLU A 515 -27.42 1.08 -11.75
CA GLU A 515 -28.75 1.53 -12.17
C GLU A 515 -29.42 2.50 -11.16
N PHE A 516 -28.77 2.87 -10.05
CA PHE A 516 -29.28 3.90 -9.12
C PHE A 516 -28.83 5.32 -9.46
N GLY A 517 -27.56 5.53 -9.81
CA GLY A 517 -27.02 6.88 -10.06
C GLY A 517 -26.91 7.74 -8.80
N LEU A 518 -26.51 7.14 -7.68
CA LEU A 518 -26.54 7.69 -6.32
C LEU A 518 -26.01 9.14 -6.14
N PRO A 519 -24.94 9.60 -6.82
CA PRO A 519 -24.48 11.00 -6.70
C PRO A 519 -25.47 12.05 -7.21
N SER A 520 -26.48 11.65 -7.99
CA SER A 520 -27.54 12.54 -8.51
C SER A 520 -28.79 12.57 -7.64
N ASP A 521 -28.91 11.73 -6.61
CA ASP A 521 -30.02 11.81 -5.65
C ASP A 521 -29.68 12.80 -4.53
N PRO A 522 -30.45 13.89 -4.34
CA PRO A 522 -30.08 14.95 -3.39
C PRO A 522 -30.12 14.49 -1.93
N THR A 523 -31.00 13.55 -1.60
CA THR A 523 -31.09 12.96 -0.24
C THR A 523 -29.88 12.09 0.05
N TYR A 524 -29.50 11.21 -0.90
CA TYR A 524 -28.31 10.39 -0.79
C TYR A 524 -27.03 11.22 -0.74
N ALA A 525 -26.90 12.25 -1.59
CA ALA A 525 -25.76 13.16 -1.58
C ALA A 525 -25.63 13.92 -0.24
N ALA A 526 -26.74 14.40 0.33
CA ALA A 526 -26.72 15.02 1.66
C ALA A 526 -26.26 14.06 2.77
N LEU A 527 -26.80 12.83 2.80
CA LEU A 527 -26.40 11.79 3.76
C LEU A 527 -24.96 11.31 3.55
N ALA A 528 -24.48 11.24 2.30
CA ALA A 528 -23.10 10.89 1.98
C ALA A 528 -22.13 11.96 2.47
N ASN A 529 -22.50 13.24 2.35
CA ASN A 529 -21.69 14.36 2.80
C ASN A 529 -21.73 14.52 4.33
N GLU A 530 -22.87 14.24 4.97
CA GLU A 530 -22.94 14.05 6.43
C GLU A 530 -22.00 12.93 6.90
N ARG A 531 -22.06 11.76 6.26
CA ARG A 531 -21.18 10.62 6.54
C ARG A 531 -19.70 11.00 6.38
N LEU A 532 -19.33 11.74 5.33
CA LEU A 532 -17.95 12.21 5.10
C LEU A 532 -17.49 13.19 6.18
N GLN A 533 -18.36 14.08 6.66
CA GLN A 533 -18.08 14.97 7.80
C GLN A 533 -17.90 14.16 9.10
N LEU A 534 -18.78 13.18 9.36
CA LEU A 534 -18.66 12.32 10.54
C LEU A 534 -17.38 11.46 10.51
N MET A 535 -16.96 11.00 9.34
CA MET A 535 -15.74 10.20 9.13
C MET A 535 -14.43 11.00 9.34
N GLN A 536 -14.48 12.32 9.58
CA GLN A 536 -13.35 13.11 10.09
C GLN A 536 -12.97 12.76 11.55
N SER A 537 -13.81 12.02 12.28
CA SER A 537 -13.55 11.57 13.65
C SER A 537 -14.26 10.24 13.93
N PRO A 538 -13.88 9.15 13.23
CA PRO A 538 -14.73 7.98 13.07
C PRO A 538 -14.92 7.18 14.36
N VAL A 539 -13.96 7.24 15.30
CA VAL A 539 -14.07 6.62 16.62
C VAL A 539 -15.10 7.34 17.50
N ARG A 540 -15.12 8.68 17.49
CA ARG A 540 -16.09 9.48 18.24
C ARG A 540 -17.50 9.36 17.66
N ASN A 541 -17.58 9.34 16.33
CA ASN A 541 -18.83 9.42 15.60
C ASN A 541 -19.38 8.03 15.21
N ALA A 542 -18.81 6.93 15.71
CA ALA A 542 -19.09 5.57 15.25
C ALA A 542 -20.59 5.22 15.19
N ALA A 543 -21.36 5.56 16.23
CA ALA A 543 -22.81 5.31 16.26
C ALA A 543 -23.59 6.21 15.29
N ALA A 544 -23.16 7.46 15.10
CA ALA A 544 -23.74 8.36 14.11
C ALA A 544 -23.43 7.87 12.68
N ILE A 545 -22.19 7.49 12.40
CA ILE A 545 -21.78 6.91 11.11
C ILE A 545 -22.59 5.65 10.81
N ALA A 546 -22.81 4.76 11.79
CA ALA A 546 -23.65 3.58 11.61
C ALA A 546 -25.11 3.96 11.28
N ALA A 547 -25.67 4.98 11.93
CA ALA A 547 -27.01 5.47 11.65
C ALA A 547 -27.12 6.17 10.28
N THR A 548 -26.13 6.96 9.87
CA THR A 548 -26.08 7.58 8.53
C THR A 548 -25.83 6.53 7.45
N GLU A 549 -25.02 5.50 7.69
CA GLU A 549 -24.85 4.35 6.78
C GLU A 549 -26.12 3.48 6.68
N GLU A 550 -26.91 3.39 7.74
CA GLU A 550 -28.24 2.77 7.70
C GLU A 550 -29.26 3.63 6.93
N ALA A 551 -29.27 4.95 7.15
CA ALA A 551 -30.08 5.87 6.35
C ALA A 551 -29.68 5.87 4.86
N LEU A 552 -28.38 5.71 4.56
CA LEU A 552 -27.89 5.52 3.20
C LEU A 552 -28.34 4.19 2.60
N ARG A 553 -28.27 3.07 3.33
CA ARG A 553 -28.85 1.78 2.90
C ARG A 553 -30.35 1.90 2.62
N GLY A 554 -31.11 2.44 3.57
CA GLY A 554 -32.54 2.70 3.42
C GLY A 554 -32.85 3.57 2.21
N ARG A 555 -32.04 4.59 1.92
CA ARG A 555 -32.22 5.42 0.72
C ARG A 555 -31.90 4.67 -0.59
N VAL A 556 -30.94 3.74 -0.61
CA VAL A 556 -30.76 2.85 -1.79
C VAL A 556 -31.95 1.88 -1.93
N GLU A 557 -32.47 1.33 -0.84
CA GLU A 557 -33.67 0.49 -0.88
C GLU A 557 -34.92 1.25 -1.34
N GLU A 558 -35.13 2.49 -0.90
CA GLU A 558 -36.18 3.37 -1.44
C GLU A 558 -36.02 3.58 -2.95
N LEU A 559 -34.81 3.84 -3.44
CA LEU A 559 -34.53 4.03 -4.87
C LEU A 559 -34.72 2.73 -5.67
N ALA A 560 -34.42 1.57 -5.08
CA ALA A 560 -34.66 0.25 -5.69
C ALA A 560 -36.16 -0.07 -5.77
N LEU A 561 -36.89 0.07 -4.65
CA LEU A 561 -38.33 -0.17 -4.61
C LEU A 561 -39.11 0.81 -5.48
N ALA A 562 -38.70 2.08 -5.54
CA ALA A 562 -39.29 3.07 -6.46
C ALA A 562 -39.03 2.72 -7.94
N ARG A 563 -37.90 2.06 -8.25
CA ARG A 563 -37.56 1.62 -9.60
C ARG A 563 -38.30 0.34 -10.01
N VAL A 564 -38.44 -0.63 -9.10
CA VAL A 564 -39.31 -1.81 -9.31
C VAL A 564 -40.76 -1.37 -9.47
N ALA A 565 -41.27 -0.47 -8.62
CA ALA A 565 -42.62 0.07 -8.79
C ALA A 565 -42.81 0.86 -10.10
N ALA A 566 -41.76 1.49 -10.63
CA ALA A 566 -41.81 2.14 -11.95
C ALA A 566 -41.84 1.12 -13.11
N GLU A 567 -41.21 -0.04 -12.95
CA GLU A 567 -41.33 -1.18 -13.86
C GLU A 567 -42.74 -1.78 -13.78
N ASP A 568 -43.25 -2.08 -12.57
CA ASP A 568 -44.60 -2.61 -12.36
C ASP A 568 -45.68 -1.71 -12.97
N VAL A 569 -45.57 -0.38 -12.80
CA VAL A 569 -46.49 0.60 -13.42
C VAL A 569 -46.37 0.62 -14.95
N LEU A 570 -45.17 0.41 -15.50
CA LEU A 570 -44.94 0.34 -16.94
C LEU A 570 -45.51 -0.96 -17.53
N LEU A 571 -45.31 -2.10 -16.87
CA LEU A 571 -45.87 -3.40 -17.27
C LEU A 571 -47.40 -3.44 -17.07
N ALA A 572 -47.93 -2.81 -16.03
CA ALA A 572 -49.39 -2.71 -15.82
C ALA A 572 -50.07 -1.82 -16.88
N LYS A 573 -49.40 -0.76 -17.35
CA LYS A 573 -49.88 0.06 -18.48
C LYS A 573 -49.75 -0.65 -19.83
N TYR A 574 -48.67 -1.39 -20.02
CA TYR A 574 -48.30 -2.01 -21.30
C TYR A 574 -47.91 -3.49 -21.11
N PRO A 575 -48.87 -4.40 -20.81
CA PRO A 575 -48.56 -5.79 -20.45
C PRO A 575 -47.82 -6.57 -21.54
N PHE A 576 -47.95 -6.14 -22.80
CA PHE A 576 -47.24 -6.71 -23.93
C PHE A 576 -45.71 -6.47 -23.89
N PHE A 577 -45.20 -5.50 -23.12
CA PHE A 577 -43.75 -5.35 -22.91
C PHE A 577 -43.13 -6.48 -22.06
N ALA A 578 -43.92 -7.27 -21.33
CA ALA A 578 -43.42 -8.41 -20.56
C ALA A 578 -42.80 -9.52 -21.44
N THR A 579 -42.95 -9.44 -22.78
CA THR A 579 -42.29 -10.35 -23.74
C THR A 579 -40.92 -9.83 -24.22
N LEU A 580 -40.54 -8.60 -23.89
CA LEU A 580 -39.26 -8.01 -24.32
C LEU A 580 -38.14 -8.34 -23.31
N PRO A 581 -37.04 -8.98 -23.74
CA PRO A 581 -35.86 -9.15 -22.90
C PRO A 581 -35.35 -7.80 -22.37
N GLY A 582 -35.13 -7.71 -21.06
CA GLY A 582 -34.63 -6.49 -20.42
C GLY A 582 -35.66 -5.38 -20.22
N ALA A 583 -36.99 -5.65 -20.28
CA ALA A 583 -38.05 -4.65 -20.06
C ALA A 583 -37.88 -3.81 -18.77
N VAL A 584 -37.23 -4.35 -17.73
CA VAL A 584 -36.71 -3.64 -16.54
C VAL A 584 -36.07 -2.28 -16.86
N LEU A 585 -35.29 -2.22 -17.95
CA LEU A 585 -34.57 -1.03 -18.38
C LEU A 585 -35.48 0.04 -19.03
N LEU A 586 -36.69 -0.32 -19.47
CA LEU A 586 -37.67 0.64 -20.00
C LEU A 586 -38.25 1.57 -18.91
N ALA A 587 -38.16 1.18 -17.63
CA ALA A 587 -38.61 2.00 -16.49
C ALA A 587 -37.77 3.29 -16.29
N ASN A 588 -36.60 3.37 -16.92
CA ASN A 588 -35.72 4.56 -16.88
C ASN A 588 -36.41 5.84 -17.36
N GLU A 589 -35.97 6.99 -16.84
CA GLU A 589 -36.42 8.30 -17.34
C GLU A 589 -36.08 8.51 -18.83
N ASP A 590 -34.98 7.95 -19.31
CA ASP A 590 -34.49 8.18 -20.67
C ASP A 590 -35.43 7.63 -21.76
N VAL A 591 -36.20 6.57 -21.48
CA VAL A 591 -37.23 6.08 -22.42
C VAL A 591 -38.39 7.08 -22.52
N LYS A 592 -38.73 7.76 -21.41
CA LYS A 592 -39.71 8.85 -21.37
C LYS A 592 -39.23 10.11 -22.12
N ARG A 593 -37.93 10.22 -22.41
CA ARG A 593 -37.32 11.29 -23.22
C ARG A 593 -37.34 11.00 -24.73
N SER A 594 -37.68 9.78 -25.16
CA SER A 594 -37.82 9.45 -26.59
C SER A 594 -39.11 10.06 -27.17
N PRO A 595 -39.04 11.00 -28.12
CA PRO A 595 -40.24 11.70 -28.62
C PRO A 595 -41.15 10.77 -29.44
N LEU A 596 -40.58 9.78 -30.14
CA LEU A 596 -41.35 8.76 -30.87
C LEU A 596 -42.12 7.86 -29.90
N PHE A 597 -41.44 7.38 -28.85
CA PHE A 597 -42.07 6.53 -27.83
C PHE A 597 -43.17 7.28 -27.09
N ALA A 598 -42.92 8.52 -26.66
CA ALA A 598 -43.92 9.36 -26.00
C ALA A 598 -45.14 9.64 -26.90
N THR A 599 -44.94 9.87 -28.21
CA THR A 599 -46.04 10.08 -29.17
C THR A 599 -46.88 8.82 -29.39
N LEU A 600 -46.23 7.65 -29.52
CA LEU A 600 -46.91 6.37 -29.67
C LEU A 600 -47.65 5.97 -28.39
N ALA A 601 -47.04 6.20 -27.21
CA ALA A 601 -47.63 5.96 -25.90
C ALA A 601 -48.89 6.84 -25.68
N ALA A 602 -48.82 8.13 -26.03
CA ALA A 602 -49.97 9.02 -25.97
C ALA A 602 -51.11 8.56 -26.89
N ARG A 603 -50.81 8.20 -28.16
CA ARG A 603 -51.83 7.67 -29.08
C ARG A 603 -52.43 6.35 -28.59
N TYR A 604 -51.64 5.49 -27.96
CA TYR A 604 -52.15 4.26 -27.34
C TYR A 604 -53.11 4.56 -26.19
N GLU A 605 -52.75 5.46 -25.28
CA GLU A 605 -53.61 5.86 -24.16
C GLU A 605 -54.89 6.58 -24.65
N GLU A 606 -54.81 7.38 -25.71
CA GLU A 606 -55.98 8.01 -26.36
C GLU A 606 -56.91 6.99 -27.03
N LEU A 607 -56.38 5.97 -27.73
CA LEU A 607 -57.18 4.92 -28.37
C LEU A 607 -57.80 3.96 -27.33
N ALA A 608 -57.03 3.56 -26.31
CA ALA A 608 -57.49 2.67 -25.25
C ALA A 608 -58.55 3.29 -24.32
N ALA A 609 -58.65 4.63 -24.29
CA ALA A 609 -59.65 5.36 -23.52
C ALA A 609 -61.00 5.56 -24.25
N GLN A 610 -61.14 5.13 -25.52
CA GLN A 610 -62.36 5.32 -26.29
C GLN A 610 -63.45 4.29 -25.91
N PRO A 611 -64.74 4.69 -25.88
CA PRO A 611 -65.84 3.78 -25.51
C PRO A 611 -66.17 2.75 -26.61
N GLU A 612 -65.81 3.05 -27.85
CA GLU A 612 -65.74 2.11 -28.97
C GLU A 612 -64.29 2.14 -29.46
N VAL A 613 -63.55 1.06 -29.22
CA VAL A 613 -62.12 0.95 -29.54
C VAL A 613 -61.97 0.41 -30.96
N ASP A 614 -61.23 1.11 -31.83
CA ASP A 614 -60.76 0.52 -33.08
C ASP A 614 -59.63 -0.47 -32.75
N GLU A 615 -59.99 -1.76 -32.69
CA GLU A 615 -59.04 -2.85 -32.40
C GLU A 615 -57.89 -2.90 -33.42
N SER A 616 -58.12 -2.46 -34.67
CA SER A 616 -57.09 -2.50 -35.71
C SER A 616 -56.08 -1.36 -35.58
N GLU A 617 -56.53 -0.13 -35.34
CA GLU A 617 -55.61 0.97 -35.01
C GLU A 617 -54.88 0.70 -33.70
N LEU A 618 -55.57 0.20 -32.66
CA LEU A 618 -54.93 -0.10 -31.38
C LEU A 618 -53.84 -1.16 -31.53
N GLU A 619 -54.06 -2.24 -32.28
CA GLU A 619 -53.04 -3.27 -32.50
C GLU A 619 -51.84 -2.74 -33.29
N THR A 620 -52.05 -1.93 -34.34
CA THR A 620 -50.92 -1.32 -35.07
C THR A 620 -50.11 -0.36 -34.20
N VAL A 621 -50.75 0.33 -33.24
CA VAL A 621 -50.04 1.20 -32.28
C VAL A 621 -49.33 0.37 -31.20
N LYS A 622 -49.88 -0.76 -30.74
CA LYS A 622 -49.14 -1.71 -29.87
C LYS A 622 -47.88 -2.23 -30.58
N GLU A 623 -48.00 -2.67 -31.83
CA GLU A 623 -46.88 -3.22 -32.58
C GLU A 623 -45.81 -2.14 -32.84
N ALA A 624 -46.20 -0.93 -33.22
CA ALA A 624 -45.28 0.20 -33.36
C ALA A 624 -44.59 0.58 -32.04
N LEU A 625 -45.31 0.49 -30.91
CA LEU A 625 -44.75 0.76 -29.58
C LEU A 625 -43.79 -0.37 -29.12
N LEU A 626 -44.12 -1.63 -29.41
CA LEU A 626 -43.24 -2.80 -29.22
C LEU A 626 -41.95 -2.66 -30.04
N GLN A 627 -42.07 -2.36 -31.33
CA GLN A 627 -40.92 -2.13 -32.21
C GLN A 627 -40.08 -0.93 -31.72
N SER A 628 -40.71 0.16 -31.27
CA SER A 628 -40.00 1.30 -30.68
C SER A 628 -39.30 0.96 -29.35
N ALA A 629 -39.89 0.10 -28.51
CA ALA A 629 -39.29 -0.35 -27.26
C ALA A 629 -38.11 -1.30 -27.52
N ALA A 630 -38.28 -2.28 -28.42
CA ALA A 630 -37.23 -3.21 -28.83
C ALA A 630 -36.02 -2.48 -29.46
N ARG A 631 -36.27 -1.45 -30.27
CA ARG A 631 -35.20 -0.63 -30.86
C ARG A 631 -34.46 0.23 -29.82
N LEU A 632 -35.17 0.78 -28.83
CA LEU A 632 -34.53 1.44 -27.70
C LEU A 632 -33.71 0.43 -26.86
N LEU A 633 -34.18 -0.81 -26.77
CA LEU A 633 -33.48 -2.03 -26.35
C LEU A 633 -32.10 -2.19 -27.01
N SER A 634 -32.11 -2.40 -28.33
CA SER A 634 -30.89 -2.66 -29.10
C SER A 634 -29.93 -1.46 -29.09
N GLU A 635 -30.45 -0.23 -29.23
CA GLU A 635 -29.68 1.01 -29.08
C GLU A 635 -28.89 1.12 -27.76
N GLU A 636 -29.26 0.34 -26.73
CA GLU A 636 -28.65 0.31 -25.40
C GLU A 636 -27.79 -0.94 -25.15
N LYS A 637 -28.21 -2.12 -25.61
CA LYS A 637 -27.35 -3.33 -25.68
C LYS A 637 -26.08 -3.03 -26.49
N GLU A 638 -26.24 -2.42 -27.66
CA GLU A 638 -25.14 -2.02 -28.55
C GLU A 638 -24.28 -0.87 -28.01
N ALA A 639 -24.82 -0.01 -27.12
CA ALA A 639 -24.06 1.06 -26.48
C ALA A 639 -23.24 0.56 -25.28
N GLU A 640 -23.77 -0.42 -24.53
CA GLU A 640 -22.99 -1.15 -23.52
C GLU A 640 -21.86 -1.94 -24.19
N GLN A 641 -22.13 -2.61 -25.32
CA GLN A 641 -21.11 -3.27 -26.15
C GLN A 641 -20.02 -2.29 -26.60
N ALA A 642 -20.38 -1.19 -27.27
CA ALA A 642 -19.40 -0.22 -27.75
C ALA A 642 -18.61 0.48 -26.62
N ALA A 643 -19.20 0.67 -25.43
CA ALA A 643 -18.47 1.15 -24.25
C ALA A 643 -17.49 0.11 -23.69
N ALA A 644 -17.89 -1.16 -23.61
CA ALA A 644 -17.04 -2.26 -23.17
C ALA A 644 -15.88 -2.52 -24.16
N GLU A 645 -16.16 -2.50 -25.46
CA GLU A 645 -15.16 -2.59 -26.54
C GLU A 645 -14.15 -1.45 -26.47
N ALA A 646 -14.59 -0.20 -26.32
CA ALA A 646 -13.68 0.94 -26.20
C ALA A 646 -12.75 0.82 -24.98
N ARG A 647 -13.28 0.36 -23.83
CA ARG A 647 -12.46 0.12 -22.63
C ARG A 647 -11.49 -1.04 -22.83
N ASN A 648 -11.91 -2.12 -23.48
CA ASN A 648 -11.04 -3.26 -23.78
C ASN A 648 -9.96 -2.90 -24.80
N ALA A 649 -10.25 -2.04 -25.78
CA ALA A 649 -9.26 -1.51 -26.71
C ALA A 649 -8.21 -0.65 -25.99
N LEU A 650 -8.62 0.17 -25.01
CA LEU A 650 -7.68 0.88 -24.13
C LEU A 650 -6.87 -0.09 -23.27
N HIS A 651 -7.48 -1.09 -22.64
CA HIS A 651 -6.74 -2.09 -21.86
C HIS A 651 -5.75 -2.90 -22.73
N ALA A 652 -6.07 -3.16 -24.00
CA ALA A 652 -5.18 -3.78 -24.97
C ALA A 652 -4.04 -2.86 -25.45
N GLN A 653 -4.30 -1.56 -25.62
CA GLN A 653 -3.28 -0.55 -25.95
C GLN A 653 -2.35 -0.24 -24.77
N TYR A 654 -2.85 -0.34 -23.54
CA TYR A 654 -2.16 0.00 -22.30
C TYR A 654 -2.05 -1.20 -21.31
N PRO A 655 -1.54 -2.39 -21.71
CA PRO A 655 -1.64 -3.64 -20.94
C PRO A 655 -0.76 -3.70 -19.67
N MET A 656 -0.05 -2.60 -19.37
CA MET A 656 0.70 -2.41 -18.14
C MET A 656 0.03 -1.45 -17.15
N CYS A 657 -0.99 -0.69 -17.58
CA CYS A 657 -1.88 0.01 -16.65
C CYS A 657 -2.72 -1.00 -15.85
N ALA A 658 -3.48 -0.55 -14.85
CA ALA A 658 -4.49 -1.39 -14.21
C ALA A 658 -5.72 -1.50 -15.12
N ARG A 659 -6.40 -2.67 -15.12
CA ARG A 659 -7.58 -3.02 -15.93
C ARG A 659 -8.57 -1.88 -16.18
N ASP A 660 -8.91 -1.08 -15.17
CA ASP A 660 -9.86 0.04 -15.27
C ASP A 660 -9.25 1.31 -15.90
N VAL A 661 -8.69 1.15 -17.11
CA VAL A 661 -8.17 2.24 -17.95
C VAL A 661 -9.33 3.04 -18.55
N GLY A 662 -9.18 4.37 -18.66
CA GLY A 662 -10.06 5.21 -19.45
C GLY A 662 -9.29 6.20 -20.34
N ASP A 663 -10.05 6.99 -21.10
CA ASP A 663 -9.58 8.03 -22.02
C ASP A 663 -8.45 8.93 -21.50
N ALA A 664 -8.42 9.21 -20.19
CA ALA A 664 -7.44 10.10 -19.61
C ALA A 664 -6.01 9.53 -19.71
N VAL A 665 -5.87 8.20 -19.62
CA VAL A 665 -4.59 7.48 -19.79
C VAL A 665 -4.05 7.63 -21.21
N ALA A 666 -4.91 7.54 -22.23
CA ALA A 666 -4.52 7.77 -23.62
C ALA A 666 -4.10 9.22 -23.90
N LYS A 667 -4.54 10.16 -23.06
CA LYS A 667 -4.29 11.60 -23.16
C LYS A 667 -3.12 12.08 -22.25
N ASP A 668 -2.44 11.19 -21.52
CA ASP A 668 -1.31 11.56 -20.65
C ASP A 668 0.06 11.46 -21.37
N PRO A 669 0.82 12.56 -21.51
CA PRO A 669 2.09 12.56 -22.24
C PRO A 669 3.20 11.79 -21.52
N THR A 670 3.09 11.54 -20.20
CA THR A 670 4.07 10.73 -19.47
C THR A 670 3.88 9.26 -19.80
N ILE A 671 2.63 8.79 -19.90
CA ILE A 671 2.32 7.42 -20.34
C ILE A 671 2.77 7.20 -21.79
N ALA A 672 2.51 8.16 -22.69
CA ALA A 672 3.00 8.09 -24.07
C ALA A 672 4.54 7.99 -24.14
N GLY A 673 5.26 8.83 -23.39
CA GLY A 673 6.72 8.79 -23.32
C GLY A 673 7.28 7.50 -22.69
N LEU A 674 6.58 6.93 -21.70
CA LEU A 674 6.94 5.64 -21.09
C LEU A 674 6.73 4.47 -22.07
N ILE A 675 5.68 4.50 -22.91
CA ILE A 675 5.46 3.49 -23.97
C ILE A 675 6.52 3.59 -25.06
N ALA A 676 6.90 4.80 -25.46
CA ALA A 676 8.03 5.00 -26.38
C ALA A 676 9.34 4.45 -25.80
N ARG A 677 9.60 4.67 -24.49
CA ARG A 677 10.74 4.06 -23.80
C ARG A 677 10.63 2.53 -23.74
N ARG A 678 9.44 1.97 -23.48
CA ARG A 678 9.19 0.52 -23.46
C ARG A 678 9.47 -0.10 -24.82
N SER A 679 8.99 0.51 -25.91
CA SER A 679 9.16 -0.02 -27.27
C SER A 679 10.61 0.05 -27.77
N GLU A 680 11.40 1.02 -27.27
CA GLU A 680 12.85 1.09 -27.48
C GLU A 680 13.58 -0.04 -26.74
N LEU A 681 13.30 -0.25 -25.44
CA LEU A 681 13.90 -1.35 -24.66
C LEU A 681 13.54 -2.73 -25.22
N LEU A 682 12.32 -2.90 -25.75
CA LEU A 682 11.86 -4.12 -26.41
C LEU A 682 12.57 -4.44 -27.74
N LYS A 683 13.54 -3.63 -28.19
CA LYS A 683 14.47 -4.01 -29.29
C LYS A 683 15.49 -5.06 -28.84
N ASP A 684 15.86 -5.09 -27.56
CA ASP A 684 16.54 -6.20 -26.92
C ASP A 684 15.81 -6.55 -25.61
N PRO A 685 14.77 -7.41 -25.69
CA PRO A 685 13.96 -7.78 -24.53
C PRO A 685 14.68 -8.74 -23.56
N VAL A 686 15.88 -9.22 -23.89
CA VAL A 686 16.68 -10.12 -23.04
C VAL A 686 17.68 -9.31 -22.23
N GLY A 687 18.46 -8.42 -22.86
CA GLY A 687 19.40 -7.54 -22.17
C GLY A 687 18.74 -6.46 -21.32
N ASN A 688 17.50 -6.05 -21.64
CA ASN A 688 16.76 -5.00 -20.93
C ASN A 688 15.67 -5.51 -19.97
N SER A 689 15.69 -6.78 -19.54
CA SER A 689 14.61 -7.41 -18.74
C SER A 689 14.11 -6.55 -17.58
N ASP A 690 15.05 -6.02 -16.80
CA ASP A 690 14.77 -5.35 -15.53
C ASP A 690 14.37 -3.89 -15.76
N ALA A 691 14.98 -3.24 -16.76
CA ALA A 691 14.59 -1.91 -17.22
C ALA A 691 13.17 -1.91 -17.83
N ILE A 692 12.76 -2.99 -18.50
CA ILE A 692 11.39 -3.19 -18.96
C ILE A 692 10.47 -3.39 -17.75
N ALA A 693 10.85 -4.21 -16.77
CA ALA A 693 10.06 -4.39 -15.54
C ALA A 693 9.86 -3.08 -14.75
N ASP A 694 10.87 -2.22 -14.67
CA ASP A 694 10.76 -0.89 -14.07
C ASP A 694 9.82 0.03 -14.85
N VAL A 695 9.93 0.09 -16.19
CA VAL A 695 9.01 0.88 -17.03
C VAL A 695 7.58 0.35 -16.91
N ASP A 696 7.39 -0.96 -16.87
CA ASP A 696 6.11 -1.65 -16.64
C ASP A 696 5.50 -1.26 -15.28
N ASN A 697 6.30 -1.26 -14.21
CA ASN A 697 5.88 -0.82 -12.88
C ASN A 697 5.55 0.68 -12.80
N ILE A 698 6.24 1.53 -13.58
CA ILE A 698 5.98 2.96 -13.64
C ILE A 698 4.72 3.24 -14.48
N LEU A 699 4.50 2.53 -15.60
CA LEU A 699 3.28 2.59 -16.39
C LEU A 699 2.06 2.24 -15.55
N HIS A 700 2.11 1.13 -14.81
CA HIS A 700 1.05 0.73 -13.88
C HIS A 700 0.69 1.83 -12.89
N ARG A 701 1.71 2.38 -12.22
CA ARG A 701 1.55 3.48 -11.26
C ARG A 701 0.99 4.74 -11.89
N ARG A 702 1.48 5.12 -13.08
CA ARG A 702 1.07 6.36 -13.76
C ARG A 702 -0.36 6.27 -14.29
N GLY A 703 -0.79 5.14 -14.83
CA GLY A 703 -2.18 4.93 -15.24
C GLY A 703 -3.16 5.15 -14.07
N LEU A 704 -2.83 4.60 -12.91
CA LEU A 704 -3.59 4.78 -11.67
C LEU A 704 -3.60 6.23 -11.17
N GLU A 705 -2.47 6.95 -11.24
CA GLU A 705 -2.43 8.39 -10.95
C GLU A 705 -3.31 9.21 -11.89
N VAL A 706 -3.36 8.85 -13.18
CA VAL A 706 -4.12 9.56 -14.20
C VAL A 706 -5.63 9.34 -14.05
N GLU A 707 -6.09 8.11 -13.82
CA GLU A 707 -7.51 7.85 -13.55
C GLU A 707 -7.95 8.38 -12.17
N ALA A 708 -7.09 8.33 -11.15
CA ALA A 708 -7.36 8.98 -9.87
C ALA A 708 -7.39 10.51 -9.98
N ALA A 709 -6.63 11.11 -10.90
CA ALA A 709 -6.69 12.54 -11.19
C ALA A 709 -7.92 12.90 -12.05
N ARG A 710 -8.29 12.08 -13.05
CA ARG A 710 -9.51 12.23 -13.87
C ARG A 710 -10.75 12.37 -12.98
N LYS A 711 -10.91 11.46 -12.02
CA LYS A 711 -12.03 11.45 -11.05
C LYS A 711 -12.06 12.69 -10.12
N ARG A 712 -11.01 13.52 -10.12
CA ARG A 712 -10.91 14.78 -9.35
C ARG A 712 -11.00 16.06 -10.21
N ARG A 713 -11.26 15.98 -11.53
CA ARG A 713 -11.21 17.14 -12.44
C ARG A 713 -12.53 17.91 -12.52
N GLY A 714 -12.78 18.76 -11.53
CA GLY A 714 -13.77 19.83 -11.59
C GLY A 714 -13.71 20.70 -10.34
N LYS A 715 -14.72 21.54 -10.12
CA LYS A 715 -14.79 22.39 -8.92
C LYS A 715 -15.58 21.67 -7.82
N PRO A 716 -15.19 21.81 -6.54
CA PRO A 716 -16.08 21.50 -5.43
C PRO A 716 -17.32 22.39 -5.50
N LEU A 717 -18.52 21.82 -5.38
CA LEU A 717 -19.77 22.59 -5.29
C LEU A 717 -19.80 23.50 -4.05
N GLN A 718 -19.04 23.16 -3.01
CA GLN A 718 -18.90 23.96 -1.79
C GLN A 718 -17.44 24.04 -1.32
N PRO A 719 -16.98 25.19 -0.79
CA PRO A 719 -15.59 25.40 -0.39
C PRO A 719 -15.14 24.53 0.78
N ASP A 720 -16.06 23.99 1.57
CA ASP A 720 -15.78 23.10 2.70
C ASP A 720 -15.66 21.61 2.29
N GLY A 721 -15.87 21.27 1.01
CA GLY A 721 -15.92 19.91 0.46
C GLY A 721 -14.57 19.16 0.37
N LEU A 722 -13.53 19.58 1.09
CA LEU A 722 -12.15 19.03 1.04
C LEU A 722 -12.01 17.55 1.49
N PHE A 723 -13.11 16.89 1.85
CA PHE A 723 -13.15 15.58 2.49
C PHE A 723 -13.78 14.49 1.62
N ALA A 724 -14.44 14.87 0.52
CA ALA A 724 -14.98 13.94 -0.45
C ALA A 724 -13.91 13.52 -1.47
N PHE A 725 -13.88 12.23 -1.81
CA PHE A 725 -13.10 11.74 -2.95
C PHE A 725 -13.65 12.21 -4.30
N ASP A 726 -14.94 12.55 -4.35
CA ASP A 726 -15.75 12.66 -5.56
C ASP A 726 -16.71 13.90 -5.57
N ASP A 727 -16.59 14.88 -4.66
CA ASP A 727 -17.36 16.16 -4.76
C ASP A 727 -16.79 17.03 -5.88
N VAL A 728 -17.12 16.65 -7.11
CA VAL A 728 -16.66 17.27 -8.34
C VAL A 728 -17.87 17.53 -9.21
N GLU A 729 -18.19 18.81 -9.38
CA GLU A 729 -19.05 19.23 -10.50
C GLU A 729 -18.22 19.04 -11.77
N LEU A 730 -18.53 17.97 -12.51
CA LEU A 730 -17.98 17.74 -13.85
C LEU A 730 -18.54 18.81 -14.80
N ASP A 731 -17.69 19.29 -15.70
CA ASP A 731 -18.01 20.34 -16.68
C ASP A 731 -19.26 20.00 -17.50
N ASP A 732 -19.89 21.01 -18.13
CA ASP A 732 -21.28 21.03 -18.71
C ASP A 732 -21.59 20.02 -19.85
N ARG A 733 -20.87 18.89 -19.92
CA ARG A 733 -21.01 17.78 -20.87
C ARG A 733 -20.89 16.37 -20.27
N GLU A 734 -20.57 16.19 -18.98
CA GLU A 734 -20.22 14.87 -18.39
C GLU A 734 -20.94 14.50 -17.08
N VAL A 735 -22.25 14.73 -16.95
CA VAL A 735 -23.00 14.37 -15.73
C VAL A 735 -23.42 12.89 -15.70
N SER A 736 -22.88 12.11 -14.75
CA SER A 736 -23.07 10.66 -14.53
C SER A 736 -22.30 9.71 -15.48
N ASP A 737 -21.24 9.09 -14.95
CA ASP A 737 -20.24 8.30 -15.71
C ASP A 737 -20.87 7.19 -16.61
N TYR A 738 -21.59 6.22 -16.04
CA TYR A 738 -22.23 5.11 -16.78
C TYR A 738 -23.43 5.59 -17.61
N ARG A 739 -24.42 6.25 -16.99
CA ARG A 739 -25.65 6.66 -17.68
C ARG A 739 -25.40 7.66 -18.81
N ALA A 740 -24.50 8.63 -18.64
CA ALA A 740 -24.14 9.55 -19.74
C ALA A 740 -23.12 8.97 -20.73
N ARG A 741 -22.42 7.85 -20.45
CA ARG A 741 -21.81 7.05 -21.53
C ARG A 741 -22.91 6.47 -22.43
N ARG A 742 -23.86 5.74 -21.83
CA ARG A 742 -25.04 5.13 -22.49
C ARG A 742 -25.83 6.16 -23.30
N GLN A 743 -26.17 7.30 -22.69
CA GLN A 743 -26.96 8.37 -23.30
C GLN A 743 -26.19 9.14 -24.39
N ARG A 744 -24.89 9.43 -24.21
CA ARG A 744 -24.08 10.10 -25.25
C ARG A 744 -23.90 9.21 -26.49
N GLN A 745 -23.72 7.91 -26.32
CA GLN A 745 -23.64 6.99 -27.47
C GLN A 745 -24.99 6.83 -28.20
N ARG A 746 -26.11 6.71 -27.46
CA ARG A 746 -27.47 6.79 -28.02
C ARG A 746 -27.66 8.08 -28.85
N HIS A 747 -27.34 9.25 -28.29
CA HIS A 747 -27.44 10.52 -29.01
C HIS A 747 -26.49 10.63 -30.20
N ALA A 748 -25.24 10.16 -30.10
CA ALA A 748 -24.29 10.18 -31.22
C ALA A 748 -24.81 9.37 -32.43
N ARG A 749 -25.41 8.21 -32.17
CA ARG A 749 -26.03 7.37 -33.21
C ARG A 749 -27.29 8.01 -33.80
N GLN A 750 -28.13 8.62 -32.97
CA GLN A 750 -29.30 9.38 -33.43
C GLN A 750 -28.89 10.60 -34.27
N LEU A 751 -27.79 11.28 -33.93
CA LEU A 751 -27.21 12.37 -34.71
C LEU A 751 -26.56 11.90 -36.01
N HIS A 752 -25.91 10.73 -36.04
CA HIS A 752 -25.42 10.13 -37.29
C HIS A 752 -26.55 9.59 -38.20
N ALA A 753 -27.75 9.33 -37.65
CA ALA A 753 -28.95 9.11 -38.44
C ALA A 753 -29.57 10.42 -38.99
N CYS A 754 -29.19 11.59 -38.48
CA CYS A 754 -29.59 12.89 -38.98
C CYS A 754 -28.66 13.38 -40.10
N ILE A 755 -29.01 13.06 -41.35
CA ILE A 755 -28.27 13.48 -42.56
C ILE A 755 -28.13 15.01 -42.61
N ILE A 756 -26.88 15.48 -42.57
CA ILE A 756 -26.45 16.83 -42.99
C ILE A 756 -25.22 16.63 -43.89
N PRO A 757 -25.18 17.23 -45.11
CA PRO A 757 -24.17 16.91 -46.11
C PRO A 757 -22.77 17.50 -45.82
N GLU A 758 -21.76 16.92 -46.47
CA GLU A 758 -20.34 17.24 -46.34
C GLU A 758 -20.00 18.70 -46.73
N GLY A 759 -19.12 19.35 -45.96
CA GLY A 759 -18.60 20.69 -46.28
C GLY A 759 -17.46 21.18 -45.39
N GLU A 760 -16.37 21.59 -46.03
CA GLU A 760 -15.38 22.61 -45.59
C GLU A 760 -14.55 22.34 -44.30
N THR A 761 -13.42 21.64 -44.51
CA THR A 761 -12.03 21.99 -44.09
C THR A 761 -11.77 22.84 -42.84
N GLY A 762 -10.87 22.37 -41.96
CA GLY A 762 -10.24 23.19 -40.92
C GLY A 762 -8.98 22.55 -40.30
N GLU A 763 -7.83 22.67 -40.97
CA GLU A 763 -6.53 22.30 -40.39
C GLU A 763 -6.11 23.32 -39.30
N ILE A 764 -5.65 22.86 -38.13
CA ILE A 764 -4.95 23.72 -37.16
C ILE A 764 -3.67 23.00 -36.68
N ILE A 765 -2.57 23.74 -36.85
CA ILE A 765 -1.15 23.38 -36.71
C ILE A 765 -0.73 23.14 -35.25
N ASP A 766 0.26 22.25 -35.05
CA ASP A 766 1.03 22.14 -33.80
C ASP A 766 1.95 23.36 -33.56
N GLU A 767 1.89 23.96 -32.36
CA GLU A 767 2.99 24.79 -31.85
C GLU A 767 3.43 24.32 -30.45
N ASP A 768 4.74 24.41 -30.19
CA ASP A 768 5.43 23.66 -29.14
C ASP A 768 5.87 24.55 -27.95
N ALA A 769 6.42 23.91 -26.92
CA ALA A 769 7.28 24.50 -25.89
C ALA A 769 6.68 25.53 -24.89
N GLN A 770 6.00 25.01 -23.86
CA GLN A 770 6.22 25.51 -22.49
C GLN A 770 5.86 24.48 -21.40
N LEU A 771 6.89 23.92 -20.73
CA LEU A 771 6.74 22.98 -19.61
C LEU A 771 6.29 23.70 -18.31
N PRO A 772 5.13 23.36 -17.72
CA PRO A 772 4.71 23.92 -16.43
C PRO A 772 5.53 23.33 -15.28
N GLN A 773 6.24 24.17 -14.54
CA GLN A 773 6.98 23.77 -13.34
C GLN A 773 5.99 23.51 -12.19
N LYS A 774 6.00 22.29 -11.61
CA LYS A 774 5.33 21.97 -10.34
C LYS A 774 6.25 21.14 -9.43
N PRO A 775 6.15 21.27 -8.10
CA PRO A 775 7.24 20.92 -7.18
C PRO A 775 7.33 19.42 -6.86
N LEU A 776 8.57 18.94 -6.67
CA LEU A 776 8.85 17.63 -6.10
C LEU A 776 8.59 17.62 -4.59
N ILE A 777 7.99 16.53 -4.13
CA ILE A 777 7.54 16.36 -2.74
C ILE A 777 8.66 15.69 -1.92
N ALA A 778 9.22 16.44 -0.96
CA ALA A 778 10.26 15.97 -0.04
C ALA A 778 9.67 15.36 1.24
N SER A 779 10.28 14.26 1.72
CA SER A 779 9.98 13.68 3.05
C SER A 779 10.40 14.64 4.17
N SER A 780 9.98 14.37 5.41
CA SER A 780 10.41 15.14 6.58
C SER A 780 11.94 15.13 6.74
N VAL A 781 12.58 13.97 6.55
CA VAL A 781 14.05 13.81 6.61
C VAL A 781 14.75 14.67 5.56
N VAL A 782 14.27 14.65 4.31
CA VAL A 782 14.82 15.48 3.22
C VAL A 782 14.60 16.98 3.46
N LYS A 783 13.56 17.35 4.23
CA LYS A 783 13.32 18.75 4.65
C LYS A 783 14.21 19.17 5.85
N SER A 784 14.71 18.23 6.65
CA SER A 784 15.56 18.51 7.83
C SER A 784 17.06 18.29 7.60
N ASP A 785 17.47 17.59 6.53
CA ASP A 785 18.88 17.32 6.22
C ASP A 785 19.68 18.62 5.94
N PRO A 786 20.74 18.92 6.72
CA PRO A 786 21.53 20.15 6.56
C PRO A 786 22.16 20.28 5.16
N TYR A 787 22.68 19.19 4.59
CA TYR A 787 23.35 19.24 3.29
C TYR A 787 22.38 19.46 2.12
N PHE A 788 21.19 18.85 2.16
CA PHE A 788 20.13 19.14 1.20
C PHE A 788 19.65 20.60 1.31
N GLN A 789 19.61 21.19 2.51
CA GLN A 789 19.32 22.62 2.70
C GLN A 789 20.45 23.52 2.15
N GLU A 790 21.73 23.19 2.39
CA GLU A 790 22.88 23.89 1.78
C GLU A 790 22.74 23.96 0.24
N LEU A 791 22.48 22.80 -0.39
CA LEU A 791 22.34 22.71 -1.85
C LEU A 791 21.12 23.49 -2.38
N GLY A 792 20.02 23.51 -1.63
CA GLY A 792 18.84 24.31 -1.97
C GLY A 792 19.16 25.81 -2.03
N VAL A 793 19.86 26.35 -1.02
CA VAL A 793 20.28 27.76 -1.01
C VAL A 793 21.33 28.05 -2.08
N LEU A 794 22.26 27.12 -2.34
CA LEU A 794 23.24 27.27 -3.42
C LEU A 794 22.56 27.33 -4.80
N ARG A 795 21.56 26.48 -5.06
CA ARG A 795 20.73 26.55 -6.28
C ARG A 795 20.06 27.91 -6.41
N ASP A 796 19.41 28.37 -5.35
CA ASP A 796 18.61 29.60 -5.39
C ASP A 796 19.50 30.85 -5.57
N ALA A 797 20.69 30.87 -4.96
CA ALA A 797 21.70 31.90 -5.21
C ALA A 797 22.20 31.89 -6.67
N LEU A 798 22.48 30.71 -7.25
CA LEU A 798 22.87 30.58 -8.65
C LEU A 798 21.76 31.00 -9.62
N VAL A 799 20.49 30.76 -9.30
CA VAL A 799 19.34 31.24 -10.08
C VAL A 799 19.23 32.77 -10.03
N VAL A 800 19.37 33.37 -8.84
CA VAL A 800 19.34 34.84 -8.64
C VAL A 800 20.49 35.55 -9.37
N GLU A 801 21.68 34.94 -9.43
CA GLU A 801 22.86 35.50 -10.10
C GLU A 801 22.83 35.40 -11.63
N GLY A 802 21.93 34.57 -12.20
CA GLY A 802 21.72 34.48 -13.64
C GLY A 802 21.45 33.06 -14.11
N ARG A 803 20.17 32.65 -14.13
CA ARG A 803 19.72 31.29 -14.49
C ARG A 803 20.35 30.73 -15.77
N GLU A 804 20.52 31.53 -16.82
CA GLU A 804 21.08 31.08 -18.11
C GLU A 804 22.59 30.89 -18.05
N VAL A 805 23.31 31.86 -17.48
CA VAL A 805 24.78 31.82 -17.30
C VAL A 805 25.19 30.66 -16.39
N ASN A 806 24.42 30.46 -15.31
CA ASN A 806 24.67 29.43 -14.30
C ASN A 806 24.00 28.08 -14.61
N ALA A 807 23.35 27.91 -15.77
CA ALA A 807 22.57 26.70 -16.07
C ALA A 807 23.34 25.37 -15.86
N PRO A 808 24.63 25.22 -16.27
CA PRO A 808 25.39 23.99 -16.02
C PRO A 808 25.67 23.75 -14.53
N ALA A 809 25.90 24.82 -13.76
CA ALA A 809 26.12 24.75 -12.32
C ALA A 809 24.83 24.42 -11.56
N ILE A 810 23.69 25.00 -11.97
CA ILE A 810 22.35 24.69 -11.44
C ILE A 810 22.03 23.20 -11.67
N GLN A 811 22.26 22.67 -12.87
CA GLN A 811 22.06 21.25 -13.16
C GLN A 811 22.95 20.33 -12.30
N CYS A 812 24.21 20.72 -12.05
CA CYS A 812 25.12 19.98 -11.16
C CYS A 812 24.66 20.00 -9.70
N VAL A 813 24.11 21.11 -9.20
CA VAL A 813 23.53 21.19 -7.85
C VAL A 813 22.23 20.38 -7.76
N GLU A 814 21.36 20.44 -8.76
CA GLU A 814 20.12 19.64 -8.80
C GLU A 814 20.38 18.13 -8.90
N GLU A 815 21.45 17.69 -9.59
CA GLU A 815 21.92 16.30 -9.59
C GLU A 815 22.44 15.86 -8.20
N GLN A 816 23.18 16.73 -7.50
CA GLN A 816 23.62 16.46 -6.12
C GLN A 816 22.42 16.36 -5.16
N MET A 817 21.43 17.26 -5.26
CA MET A 817 20.19 17.18 -4.49
C MET A 817 19.43 15.87 -4.77
N ARG A 818 19.35 15.45 -6.04
CA ARG A 818 18.73 14.18 -6.45
C ARG A 818 19.42 12.97 -5.81
N ARG A 819 20.76 12.94 -5.81
CA ARG A 819 21.55 11.85 -5.21
C ARG A 819 21.46 11.83 -3.68
N ARG A 820 21.52 12.98 -3.02
CA ARG A 820 21.28 13.06 -1.56
C ARG A 820 19.86 12.61 -1.18
N MET A 821 18.85 12.97 -1.98
CA MET A 821 17.47 12.50 -1.79
C MET A 821 17.34 10.97 -2.00
N GLN A 822 18.10 10.38 -2.92
CA GLN A 822 18.14 8.92 -3.10
C GLN A 822 18.80 8.21 -1.92
N GLN A 823 19.93 8.74 -1.43
CA GLN A 823 20.64 8.24 -0.25
C GLN A 823 19.75 8.27 1.00
N LEU A 824 19.15 9.41 1.33
CA LEU A 824 18.26 9.55 2.49
C LEU A 824 17.05 8.59 2.41
N ARG A 825 16.50 8.33 1.22
CA ARG A 825 15.46 7.33 1.00
C ARG A 825 15.95 5.88 1.09
N SER A 826 17.25 5.65 0.91
CA SER A 826 17.89 4.35 1.19
C SER A 826 18.06 4.17 2.70
N ASP A 827 18.55 5.19 3.40
CA ASP A 827 18.69 5.21 4.85
C ASP A 827 17.33 5.05 5.57
N GLU A 828 16.27 5.74 5.11
CA GLU A 828 14.88 5.56 5.57
C GLU A 828 14.44 4.08 5.48
N ARG A 829 14.83 3.37 4.41
CA ARG A 829 14.52 1.94 4.22
C ARG A 829 15.40 1.02 5.07
N LYS A 830 16.70 1.31 5.20
CA LYS A 830 17.63 0.55 6.04
C LYS A 830 17.21 0.61 7.50
N ALA A 831 16.84 1.80 7.99
CA ALA A 831 16.33 1.97 9.36
C ALA A 831 15.07 1.15 9.63
N ALA A 832 14.10 1.17 8.70
CA ALA A 832 12.86 0.38 8.81
C ALA A 832 13.10 -1.14 8.70
N LYS A 833 14.11 -1.56 7.92
CA LYS A 833 14.54 -2.97 7.77
C LYS A 833 15.19 -3.48 9.06
N ALA A 834 16.01 -2.67 9.73
CA ALA A 834 16.58 -2.98 11.04
C ALA A 834 15.50 -3.03 12.13
N GLU A 835 14.59 -2.04 12.21
CA GLU A 835 13.49 -2.06 13.20
C GLU A 835 12.57 -3.28 13.00
N ALA A 836 12.29 -3.67 11.75
CA ALA A 836 11.55 -4.90 11.45
C ALA A 836 12.34 -6.18 11.80
N ARG A 837 13.66 -6.25 11.56
CA ARG A 837 14.50 -7.38 12.00
C ARG A 837 14.49 -7.51 13.52
N ARG A 838 14.62 -6.39 14.25
CA ARG A 838 14.62 -6.36 15.71
C ARG A 838 13.30 -6.88 16.30
N GLU A 839 12.15 -6.45 15.78
CA GLU A 839 10.84 -6.99 16.19
C GLU A 839 10.68 -8.47 15.84
N GLN A 840 11.07 -8.90 14.63
CA GLN A 840 11.01 -10.31 14.23
C GLN A 840 11.91 -11.18 15.11
N TRP A 841 13.15 -10.75 15.39
CA TRP A 841 14.09 -11.46 16.26
C TRP A 841 13.55 -11.60 17.69
N LEU A 842 12.92 -10.54 18.24
CA LEU A 842 12.26 -10.60 19.55
C LEU A 842 11.09 -11.61 19.55
N LEU A 843 10.31 -11.69 18.47
CA LEU A 843 9.27 -12.71 18.31
C LEU A 843 9.85 -14.13 18.14
N GLU A 844 11.00 -14.28 17.49
CA GLU A 844 11.70 -15.57 17.36
C GLU A 844 12.29 -16.06 18.70
N GLN A 845 12.82 -15.17 19.54
CA GLN A 845 13.26 -15.52 20.90
C GLN A 845 12.08 -15.76 21.86
N HIS A 846 10.98 -15.02 21.68
CA HIS A 846 9.80 -15.06 22.55
C HIS A 846 8.48 -15.38 21.79
N PRO A 847 8.32 -16.54 21.12
CA PRO A 847 7.15 -16.81 20.26
C PRO A 847 5.80 -16.78 21.01
N TYR A 848 5.82 -17.02 22.32
CA TYR A 848 4.65 -16.89 23.20
C TYR A 848 4.18 -15.45 23.38
N LEU A 849 4.92 -14.43 22.94
CA LEU A 849 4.45 -13.05 22.86
C LEU A 849 3.77 -12.72 21.53
N ASP A 850 3.83 -13.60 20.52
CA ASP A 850 3.10 -13.37 19.27
C ASP A 850 1.59 -13.25 19.51
N GLY A 851 0.98 -12.34 18.77
CA GLY A 851 -0.43 -12.01 18.86
C GLY A 851 -0.86 -11.34 20.17
N VAL A 852 0.00 -11.16 21.17
CA VAL A 852 -0.33 -10.47 22.43
C VAL A 852 -0.38 -8.97 22.17
N ALA A 853 -1.52 -8.33 22.42
CA ALA A 853 -1.67 -6.88 22.26
C ALA A 853 -1.07 -6.14 23.47
N VAL A 854 0.25 -5.95 23.46
CA VAL A 854 1.03 -5.37 24.57
C VAL A 854 0.86 -3.84 24.60
N ALA A 855 -0.33 -3.39 25.00
CA ALA A 855 -0.75 -1.97 25.10
C ALA A 855 -0.56 -1.12 23.83
N GLY A 856 -0.38 -1.74 22.65
CA GLY A 856 -0.09 -1.04 21.39
C GLY A 856 1.37 -0.61 21.21
N LEU A 857 2.29 -1.07 22.09
CA LEU A 857 3.72 -0.82 21.97
C LEU A 857 4.42 -1.98 21.20
N PRO A 858 5.41 -1.69 20.35
CA PRO A 858 6.28 -2.71 19.76
C PRO A 858 7.22 -3.30 20.83
N LEU A 859 7.67 -4.56 20.66
CA LEU A 859 8.39 -5.29 21.70
C LEU A 859 9.76 -4.66 22.04
N SER A 860 10.42 -4.05 21.05
CA SER A 860 11.67 -3.29 21.23
C SER A 860 11.54 -2.10 22.17
N LYS A 861 10.34 -1.54 22.37
CA LYS A 861 10.10 -0.43 23.32
C LYS A 861 9.74 -0.89 24.75
N LEU A 862 9.89 -2.18 25.06
CA LEU A 862 9.55 -2.76 26.38
C LEU A 862 10.75 -3.09 27.27
N GLY A 863 11.98 -3.09 26.74
CA GLY A 863 13.19 -3.43 27.53
C GLY A 863 13.22 -4.87 28.03
N LEU A 864 12.63 -5.83 27.30
CA LEU A 864 12.49 -7.24 27.75
C LEU A 864 13.83 -7.88 28.17
N SER A 865 14.90 -7.61 27.41
CA SER A 865 16.26 -8.12 27.67
C SER A 865 16.93 -7.51 28.92
N GLU A 866 16.36 -6.44 29.49
CA GLU A 866 16.89 -5.71 30.66
C GLU A 866 16.09 -6.00 31.95
N ASP A 867 14.87 -6.53 31.85
CA ASP A 867 14.06 -6.88 33.00
C ASP A 867 14.47 -8.23 33.59
N GLU A 868 15.11 -8.21 34.77
CA GLU A 868 15.65 -9.43 35.37
C GLU A 868 14.57 -10.48 35.71
N GLU A 869 13.32 -10.08 35.99
CA GLU A 869 12.24 -11.04 36.25
C GLU A 869 11.81 -11.75 34.97
N PHE A 870 11.64 -11.02 33.87
CA PHE A 870 11.37 -11.59 32.54
C PHE A 870 12.51 -12.52 32.09
N MET A 871 13.77 -12.11 32.24
CA MET A 871 14.93 -12.93 31.87
C MET A 871 15.03 -14.22 32.69
N LYS A 872 14.85 -14.16 34.02
CA LYS A 872 14.83 -15.36 34.89
C LYS A 872 13.69 -16.32 34.51
N LEU A 873 12.50 -15.79 34.23
CA LEU A 873 11.37 -16.61 33.74
C LEU A 873 11.63 -17.21 32.35
N ALA A 874 12.37 -16.53 31.48
CA ALA A 874 12.75 -17.01 30.15
C ALA A 874 13.79 -18.13 30.24
N GLU A 875 14.78 -18.02 31.13
CA GLU A 875 15.76 -19.08 31.44
C GLU A 875 15.08 -20.33 32.02
N GLU A 876 14.17 -20.16 32.99
CA GLU A 876 13.37 -21.29 33.50
C GLU A 876 12.54 -21.95 32.39
N ARG A 877 12.00 -21.15 31.45
CA ARG A 877 11.24 -21.66 30.30
C ARG A 877 12.14 -22.41 29.31
N THR A 878 13.38 -21.99 29.05
CA THR A 878 14.29 -22.76 28.16
C THR A 878 14.73 -24.08 28.80
N VAL A 879 14.97 -24.11 30.11
CA VAL A 879 15.25 -25.36 30.85
C VAL A 879 14.05 -26.32 30.79
N LEU A 880 12.82 -25.84 30.98
CA LEU A 880 11.61 -26.67 30.85
C LEU A 880 11.38 -27.14 29.41
N ALA A 881 11.68 -26.30 28.42
CA ALA A 881 11.54 -26.61 26.99
C ALA A 881 12.51 -27.70 26.49
N ALA A 882 13.54 -28.07 27.26
CA ALA A 882 14.40 -29.21 26.97
C ALA A 882 13.72 -30.59 27.17
N SER A 883 12.48 -30.64 27.68
CA SER A 883 11.66 -31.86 27.79
C SER A 883 10.15 -31.53 27.76
N PRO A 884 9.64 -31.04 26.63
CA PRO A 884 8.32 -30.39 26.57
C PRO A 884 7.17 -31.35 26.89
N GLU A 885 7.25 -32.61 26.45
CA GLU A 885 6.24 -33.65 26.70
C GLU A 885 5.98 -33.92 28.19
N LYS A 886 6.98 -33.71 29.05
CA LYS A 886 6.89 -33.95 30.50
C LYS A 886 6.58 -32.69 31.30
N ASN A 887 6.80 -31.53 30.69
CA ASN A 887 6.78 -30.23 31.34
C ASN A 887 5.65 -29.31 30.83
N ALA A 888 4.74 -29.81 29.97
CA ALA A 888 3.78 -28.99 29.22
C ALA A 888 2.97 -28.01 30.09
N GLU A 889 2.42 -28.45 31.22
CA GLU A 889 1.66 -27.59 32.15
C GLU A 889 2.57 -26.51 32.79
N ALA A 890 3.78 -26.88 33.21
CA ALA A 890 4.74 -25.96 33.81
C ALA A 890 5.27 -24.93 32.79
N LEU A 891 5.47 -25.36 31.54
CA LEU A 891 5.90 -24.51 30.43
C LEU A 891 4.79 -23.52 30.05
N ALA A 892 3.53 -23.97 29.93
CA ALA A 892 2.38 -23.10 29.69
C ALA A 892 2.20 -22.07 30.83
N ALA A 893 2.36 -22.49 32.09
CA ALA A 893 2.32 -21.60 33.24
C ALA A 893 3.44 -20.54 33.21
N LYS A 894 4.69 -20.93 32.88
CA LYS A 894 5.81 -19.98 32.74
C LYS A 894 5.62 -19.03 31.56
N GLU A 895 5.11 -19.50 30.42
CA GLU A 895 4.75 -18.63 29.30
C GLU A 895 3.61 -17.67 29.64
N GLN A 896 2.65 -18.06 30.48
CA GLN A 896 1.64 -17.15 31.02
C GLN A 896 2.25 -16.10 31.97
N CYS A 897 3.22 -16.47 32.82
CA CYS A 897 3.98 -15.52 33.63
C CYS A 897 4.77 -14.52 32.77
N LEU A 898 5.39 -14.99 31.68
CA LEU A 898 6.14 -14.16 30.73
C LEU A 898 5.23 -13.16 30.00
N LYS A 899 4.08 -13.61 29.48
CA LYS A 899 3.05 -12.72 28.91
C LYS A 899 2.56 -11.68 29.93
N ALA A 900 2.35 -12.09 31.18
CA ALA A 900 1.93 -11.20 32.26
C ALA A 900 3.00 -10.16 32.60
N ARG A 901 4.29 -10.54 32.64
CA ARG A 901 5.39 -9.59 32.89
C ARG A 901 5.58 -8.60 31.73
N ALA A 902 5.52 -9.04 30.48
CA ALA A 902 5.54 -8.15 29.32
C ALA A 902 4.39 -7.12 29.36
N ALA A 903 3.18 -7.55 29.77
CA ALA A 903 2.04 -6.65 29.97
C ALA A 903 2.24 -5.68 31.17
N GLN A 904 2.88 -6.11 32.26
CA GLN A 904 3.23 -5.24 33.39
C GLN A 904 4.25 -4.15 32.98
N LEU A 905 5.28 -4.52 32.21
CA LEU A 905 6.28 -3.59 31.68
C LEU A 905 5.64 -2.55 30.77
N ALA A 906 4.81 -2.97 29.81
CA ALA A 906 4.07 -2.06 28.94
C ALA A 906 3.13 -1.12 29.71
N ALA A 907 2.42 -1.64 30.72
CA ALA A 907 1.59 -0.82 31.59
C ALA A 907 2.42 0.18 32.43
N ALA A 908 3.66 -0.15 32.80
CA ALA A 908 4.58 0.79 33.44
C ALA A 908 5.04 1.89 32.47
N VAL A 909 5.43 1.52 31.25
CA VAL A 909 5.81 2.46 30.18
C VAL A 909 4.69 3.44 29.85
N VAL A 910 3.45 2.96 29.73
CA VAL A 910 2.26 3.81 29.50
C VAL A 910 1.97 4.72 30.70
N ARG A 911 2.09 4.22 31.95
CA ARG A 911 1.92 5.06 33.16
C ARG A 911 2.98 6.15 33.27
N GLN A 912 4.25 5.84 32.97
CA GLN A 912 5.35 6.80 33.00
C GLN A 912 5.13 7.92 31.97
N GLU A 913 4.78 7.55 30.73
CA GLU A 913 4.48 8.50 29.66
C GLU A 913 3.26 9.37 29.99
N ALA A 914 2.22 8.80 30.61
CA ALA A 914 1.06 9.56 31.08
C ALA A 914 1.42 10.55 32.19
N ALA A 915 2.22 10.13 33.19
CA ALA A 915 2.65 11.00 34.29
C ALA A 915 3.51 12.19 33.79
N LEU A 916 4.41 11.95 32.84
CA LEU A 916 5.19 13.04 32.22
C LEU A 916 4.31 14.04 31.45
N ARG A 917 3.24 13.56 30.79
CA ARG A 917 2.24 14.41 30.11
C ARG A 917 1.35 15.18 31.08
N GLU A 918 1.04 14.62 32.24
CA GLU A 918 0.29 15.29 33.32
C GLU A 918 1.14 16.38 34.00
N GLN A 919 2.43 16.13 34.24
CA GLN A 919 3.36 17.11 34.79
C GLN A 919 3.69 18.24 33.80
N MET A 920 3.81 17.93 32.51
CA MET A 920 4.24 18.86 31.46
C MET A 920 3.22 18.98 30.31
N PRO A 921 1.96 19.40 30.59
CA PRO A 921 0.88 19.39 29.59
C PRO A 921 1.13 20.36 28.42
N TYR A 922 1.99 21.36 28.61
CA TYR A 922 2.46 22.25 27.54
C TYR A 922 3.38 21.56 26.51
N LEU A 923 3.78 20.31 26.72
CA LEU A 923 4.54 19.49 25.76
C LEU A 923 3.68 18.46 24.99
N MET A 924 2.36 18.46 25.16
CA MET A 924 1.44 17.47 24.56
C MET A 924 1.48 17.34 23.02
N HIS A 925 2.12 18.28 22.31
CA HIS A 925 2.30 18.25 20.87
C HIS A 925 3.75 18.58 20.50
N LEU A 926 4.59 17.54 20.44
CA LEU A 926 5.89 17.60 19.77
C LEU A 926 5.72 17.09 18.32
N PRO A 927 6.39 17.70 17.32
CA PRO A 927 6.12 17.40 15.91
C PRO A 927 6.79 16.12 15.38
N PHE A 928 7.11 15.18 16.26
CA PHE A 928 7.74 13.89 15.97
C PHE A 928 7.21 12.85 16.96
N ASP A 929 7.03 11.59 16.53
CA ASP A 929 6.44 10.50 17.34
C ASP A 929 7.43 9.91 18.37
N VAL A 930 8.02 10.79 19.18
CA VAL A 930 8.95 10.48 20.28
C VAL A 930 8.20 10.56 21.60
N ALA A 931 8.39 9.57 22.47
CA ALA A 931 7.77 9.58 23.81
C ALA A 931 8.50 10.59 24.72
N LEU A 932 7.80 11.27 25.64
CA LEU A 932 8.45 12.23 26.55
C LEU A 932 9.55 11.58 27.40
N ARG A 933 9.41 10.30 27.76
CA ARG A 933 10.46 9.52 28.44
C ARG A 933 11.73 9.30 27.61
N GLU A 934 11.64 9.33 26.27
CA GLU A 934 12.77 9.11 25.36
C GLU A 934 13.62 10.39 25.18
N LEU A 935 13.17 11.52 25.74
CA LEU A 935 13.82 12.84 25.65
C LEU A 935 14.68 13.20 26.87
N HIS A 936 14.56 12.46 27.97
CA HIS A 936 15.30 12.67 29.23
C HIS A 936 15.29 14.14 29.70
N LEU A 937 14.10 14.77 29.71
CA LEU A 937 13.95 16.21 29.98
C LEU A 937 14.39 16.62 31.39
N GLU A 938 14.26 15.72 32.36
CA GLU A 938 14.74 15.88 33.75
C GLU A 938 16.27 15.96 33.84
N SER A 939 16.97 15.42 32.85
CA SER A 939 18.43 15.39 32.72
C SER A 939 19.00 16.64 32.06
N ASN A 940 18.20 17.37 31.28
CA ASN A 940 18.69 18.45 30.43
C ASN A 940 18.82 19.78 31.21
N PRO A 941 20.03 20.36 31.34
CA PRO A 941 20.23 21.55 32.18
C PRO A 941 19.57 22.82 31.63
N GLU A 942 19.36 22.94 30.31
CA GLU A 942 18.59 24.04 29.72
C GLU A 942 17.11 23.92 30.11
N PHE A 943 16.55 22.71 30.02
CA PHE A 943 15.16 22.41 30.37
C PHE A 943 14.90 22.58 31.87
N VAL A 944 15.72 21.98 32.74
CA VAL A 944 15.59 22.08 34.21
C VAL A 944 15.68 23.53 34.67
N ALA A 945 16.58 24.33 34.08
CA ALA A 945 16.71 25.76 34.40
C ALA A 945 15.55 26.63 33.88
N LEU A 946 14.72 26.12 32.96
CA LEU A 946 13.45 26.75 32.55
C LEU A 946 12.29 26.28 33.42
N LEU A 947 12.23 24.98 33.74
CA LEU A 947 11.21 24.37 34.60
C LEU A 947 11.23 24.98 36.01
N ALA A 948 12.43 25.16 36.60
CA ALA A 948 12.57 25.80 37.91
C ALA A 948 12.06 27.26 37.91
N LYS A 949 12.24 27.99 36.80
CA LYS A 949 11.72 29.37 36.65
C LYS A 949 10.20 29.40 36.43
N HIS A 950 9.66 28.39 35.75
CA HIS A 950 8.21 28.24 35.54
C HIS A 950 7.52 27.90 36.86
N ALA A 951 8.05 26.92 37.61
CA ALA A 951 7.57 26.58 38.95
C ALA A 951 7.54 27.79 39.90
N ALA A 952 8.66 28.54 39.99
CA ALA A 952 8.74 29.74 40.83
C ALA A 952 7.80 30.90 40.39
N LEU A 953 7.35 30.92 39.12
CA LEU A 953 6.30 31.84 38.66
C LEU A 953 4.88 31.30 38.87
N CYS A 954 4.72 29.99 39.03
CA CYS A 954 3.44 29.34 39.34
C CYS A 954 3.11 29.33 40.84
N GLU A 955 4.08 29.63 41.71
CA GLU A 955 3.84 29.92 43.14
C GLU A 955 2.98 31.18 43.36
N ASP A 956 3.02 32.13 42.43
CA ASP A 956 2.15 33.32 42.42
C ASP A 956 0.95 33.06 41.48
N PRO A 957 -0.28 32.88 42.01
CA PRO A 957 -1.44 32.51 41.19
C PRO A 957 -1.85 33.58 40.17
N ASP A 958 -1.50 34.85 40.40
CA ASP A 958 -1.75 35.93 39.43
C ASP A 958 -0.75 35.88 38.25
N ARG A 959 0.38 35.16 38.39
CA ARG A 959 1.42 35.01 37.37
C ARG A 959 1.43 33.66 36.67
N ALA A 960 0.91 32.60 37.30
CA ALA A 960 0.87 31.24 36.76
C ALA A 960 0.28 31.16 35.34
N GLY A 961 -0.75 31.96 35.03
CA GLY A 961 -1.36 32.04 33.68
C GLY A 961 -0.77 33.13 32.76
N GLY A 962 0.28 33.83 33.21
CA GLY A 962 0.78 35.07 32.64
C GLY A 962 1.61 34.93 31.35
N ALA A 963 1.96 36.07 30.75
CA ALA A 963 2.75 36.12 29.52
C ALA A 963 4.20 35.61 29.71
N GLU A 964 4.72 35.59 30.95
CA GLU A 964 6.06 35.09 31.25
C GLU A 964 6.07 33.56 31.43
N ALA A 965 5.12 32.99 32.17
CA ALA A 965 4.91 31.54 32.24
C ALA A 965 4.75 30.93 30.84
N LYS A 966 3.89 31.52 30.00
CA LYS A 966 3.69 31.09 28.59
C LYS A 966 4.93 31.27 27.69
N ARG A 967 5.85 32.19 28.03
CA ARG A 967 7.16 32.30 27.35
C ARG A 967 8.09 31.16 27.76
N LEU A 968 8.10 30.77 29.04
CA LEU A 968 8.88 29.64 29.53
C LEU A 968 8.33 28.30 29.00
N GLU A 969 7.01 28.11 28.97
CA GLU A 969 6.36 26.95 28.33
C GLU A 969 6.75 26.81 26.86
N ARG A 970 6.77 27.93 26.12
CA ARG A 970 7.24 27.95 24.73
C ARG A 970 8.73 27.63 24.63
N ALA A 971 9.57 28.18 25.50
CA ALA A 971 11.00 27.87 25.52
C ALA A 971 11.24 26.38 25.83
N MET A 972 10.54 25.81 26.81
CA MET A 972 10.57 24.38 27.14
C MET A 972 10.09 23.52 25.96
N ARG A 973 9.07 23.94 25.21
CA ARG A 973 8.65 23.25 23.97
C ARG A 973 9.69 23.38 22.85
N ASP A 974 10.34 24.54 22.70
CA ASP A 974 11.41 24.76 21.71
C ASP A 974 12.72 24.01 22.10
N VAL A 975 12.93 23.68 23.39
CA VAL A 975 13.98 22.75 23.87
C VAL A 975 13.58 21.30 23.58
N ALA A 976 12.41 20.85 24.05
CA ALA A 976 11.94 19.48 23.88
C ALA A 976 11.77 19.11 22.39
N LYS A 977 11.44 20.08 21.52
CA LYS A 977 11.45 19.88 20.06
C LYS A 977 12.85 19.60 19.52
N ARG A 978 13.89 20.34 19.93
CA ARG A 978 15.28 20.07 19.51
C ARG A 978 15.69 18.66 19.94
N LEU A 979 15.46 18.33 21.22
CA LEU A 979 15.78 17.00 21.75
C LEU A 979 15.03 15.88 21.01
N ALA A 980 13.79 16.10 20.58
CA ALA A 980 13.05 15.15 19.74
C ALA A 980 13.66 15.01 18.33
N GLU A 981 14.11 16.12 17.71
CA GLU A 981 14.85 16.09 16.44
C GLU A 981 16.17 15.32 16.58
N ASP A 982 16.86 15.48 17.72
CA ASP A 982 18.16 14.83 18.01
C ASP A 982 18.00 13.33 18.30
N VAL A 983 16.99 12.93 19.08
CA VAL A 983 16.66 11.52 19.36
C VAL A 983 16.23 10.76 18.09
N VAL A 984 15.41 11.38 17.22
CA VAL A 984 15.02 10.77 15.93
C VAL A 984 16.22 10.60 15.00
N GLU A 985 17.10 11.59 14.93
CA GLU A 985 18.30 11.55 14.10
C GLU A 985 19.28 10.46 14.58
N ALA A 986 19.58 10.42 15.88
CA ALA A 986 20.43 9.40 16.48
C ALA A 986 19.85 7.99 16.29
N ARG A 987 18.55 7.80 16.52
CA ARG A 987 17.86 6.51 16.30
C ARG A 987 17.93 6.08 14.83
N ARG A 988 17.77 6.99 13.86
CA ARG A 988 17.93 6.64 12.44
C ARG A 988 19.35 6.18 12.14
N ARG A 989 20.37 6.90 12.63
CA ARG A 989 21.79 6.57 12.39
C ARG A 989 22.14 5.19 12.94
N ALA A 990 21.79 4.90 14.19
CA ALA A 990 22.02 3.60 14.81
C ALA A 990 21.33 2.44 14.03
N LEU A 991 20.08 2.61 13.61
CA LEU A 991 19.36 1.60 12.82
C LEU A 991 19.96 1.41 11.40
N VAL A 992 20.46 2.47 10.76
CA VAL A 992 21.18 2.38 9.48
C VAL A 992 22.52 1.65 9.65
N GLU A 993 23.24 1.88 10.75
CA GLU A 993 24.50 1.21 11.05
C GLU A 993 24.30 -0.28 11.38
N THR A 994 23.29 -0.63 12.20
CA THR A 994 22.83 -2.01 12.40
C THR A 994 22.54 -2.70 11.06
N GLU A 995 21.84 -2.03 10.14
CA GLU A 995 21.55 -2.62 8.83
C GLU A 995 22.81 -2.79 7.97
N ASN A 996 23.71 -1.80 7.94
CA ASN A 996 24.99 -1.91 7.23
C ASN A 996 25.82 -3.09 7.76
N LEU A 997 25.86 -3.29 9.09
CA LEU A 997 26.54 -4.43 9.72
C LEU A 997 25.89 -5.77 9.35
N HIS A 998 24.57 -5.87 9.29
CA HIS A 998 23.89 -7.11 8.87
C HIS A 998 23.96 -7.37 7.35
N GLU A 999 24.02 -6.34 6.50
CA GLU A 999 24.24 -6.50 5.06
C GLU A 999 25.67 -6.96 4.75
N LYS A 1000 26.66 -6.47 5.49
CA LYS A 1000 28.07 -6.88 5.37
C LYS A 1000 28.36 -8.23 6.07
N TYR A 1001 27.72 -8.48 7.20
CA TYR A 1001 27.91 -9.68 8.03
C TYR A 1001 26.56 -10.31 8.45
N PRO A 1002 25.86 -11.04 7.55
CA PRO A 1002 24.61 -11.75 7.88
C PRO A 1002 24.74 -12.80 9.01
N CYS A 1003 25.98 -13.13 9.41
CA CYS A 1003 26.31 -14.03 10.49
C CYS A 1003 26.28 -13.39 11.89
N LEU A 1004 26.09 -12.08 12.03
CA LEU A 1004 26.03 -11.40 13.33
C LEU A 1004 24.62 -11.48 13.97
N PRO A 1005 24.51 -11.58 15.31
CA PRO A 1005 23.24 -11.50 16.03
C PRO A 1005 22.83 -10.04 16.29
N GLU A 1006 21.52 -9.79 16.35
CA GLU A 1006 20.91 -8.47 16.63
C GLU A 1006 21.29 -7.94 18.03
N GLU A 1007 21.22 -8.82 19.04
CA GLU A 1007 21.80 -8.63 20.38
C GLU A 1007 22.92 -9.66 20.59
N PRO A 1008 24.20 -9.26 20.57
CA PRO A 1008 25.31 -10.16 20.91
C PRO A 1008 25.35 -10.55 22.41
N ALA A 1009 24.69 -9.78 23.28
CA ALA A 1009 24.36 -10.13 24.66
C ALA A 1009 23.00 -9.52 25.07
N PRO A 1010 22.29 -10.06 26.08
CA PRO A 1010 21.00 -9.51 26.51
C PRO A 1010 21.09 -8.03 26.89
N GLY A 1011 20.28 -7.19 26.25
CA GLY A 1011 20.25 -5.75 26.51
C GLY A 1011 21.44 -4.99 25.93
N VAL A 1012 22.23 -5.57 25.02
CA VAL A 1012 23.36 -4.92 24.33
C VAL A 1012 23.19 -5.10 22.82
N ALA A 1013 22.84 -4.03 22.11
CA ALA A 1013 22.63 -4.05 20.67
C ALA A 1013 23.95 -4.12 19.89
N ILE A 1014 23.92 -4.69 18.68
CA ILE A 1014 25.11 -4.91 17.84
C ILE A 1014 26.02 -3.68 17.65
N VAL A 1015 25.45 -2.48 17.47
CA VAL A 1015 26.21 -1.23 17.33
C VAL A 1015 26.88 -0.77 18.63
N GLU A 1016 26.26 -1.06 19.78
CA GLU A 1016 26.78 -0.67 21.10
C GLU A 1016 28.02 -1.48 21.51
N VAL A 1017 28.26 -2.62 20.85
CA VAL A 1017 29.42 -3.49 21.12
C VAL A 1017 30.75 -2.83 20.70
N GLY A 1018 30.73 -1.85 19.79
CA GLY A 1018 31.96 -1.17 19.33
C GLY A 1018 32.79 -2.01 18.34
N LEU A 1019 32.14 -2.84 17.51
CA LEU A 1019 32.82 -3.76 16.57
C LEU A 1019 33.79 -3.05 15.60
N MET A 1020 33.56 -1.77 15.30
CA MET A 1020 34.41 -0.91 14.48
C MET A 1020 35.80 -0.66 15.11
N GLU A 1021 35.85 -0.67 16.45
CA GLU A 1021 36.99 -0.27 17.26
C GLU A 1021 37.86 -1.48 17.66
N ASP A 1022 37.31 -2.70 17.58
CA ASP A 1022 38.05 -3.94 17.88
C ASP A 1022 38.99 -4.36 16.72
N PRO A 1023 40.31 -4.39 16.93
CA PRO A 1023 41.25 -4.77 15.87
C PRO A 1023 41.14 -6.25 15.48
N VAL A 1024 40.64 -7.13 16.36
CA VAL A 1024 40.44 -8.55 16.05
C VAL A 1024 39.28 -8.74 15.07
N PHE A 1025 38.13 -8.10 15.33
CA PHE A 1025 37.02 -8.03 14.38
C PHE A 1025 37.44 -7.39 13.05
N ARG A 1026 38.27 -6.34 13.08
CA ARG A 1026 38.82 -5.70 11.87
C ARG A 1026 39.66 -6.66 11.02
N ALA A 1027 40.59 -7.39 11.63
CA ALA A 1027 41.39 -8.40 10.95
C ALA A 1027 40.53 -9.52 10.34
N LEU A 1028 39.55 -10.04 11.09
CA LEU A 1028 38.61 -11.05 10.60
C LEU A 1028 37.73 -10.53 9.45
N SER A 1029 37.36 -9.24 9.44
CA SER A 1029 36.66 -8.62 8.32
C SER A 1029 37.52 -8.56 7.06
N HIS A 1030 38.81 -8.24 7.17
CA HIS A 1030 39.70 -8.16 6.01
C HIS A 1030 40.02 -9.55 5.43
N GLU A 1031 40.16 -10.55 6.30
CA GLU A 1031 40.19 -11.96 5.88
C GLU A 1031 38.91 -12.34 5.13
N LEU A 1032 37.73 -12.04 5.69
CA LEU A 1032 36.44 -12.36 5.09
C LEU A 1032 36.20 -11.66 3.75
N ASP A 1033 36.54 -10.37 3.62
CA ASP A 1033 36.52 -9.61 2.36
C ASP A 1033 37.40 -10.30 1.30
N GLY A 1034 38.62 -10.69 1.67
CA GLY A 1034 39.56 -11.36 0.76
C GLY A 1034 39.11 -12.76 0.35
N LEU A 1035 38.56 -13.55 1.27
CA LEU A 1035 38.03 -14.89 0.98
C LEU A 1035 36.80 -14.81 0.07
N ARG A 1036 35.94 -13.80 0.23
CA ARG A 1036 34.74 -13.57 -0.60
C ARG A 1036 35.04 -13.19 -2.06
N ALA A 1037 36.29 -12.91 -2.43
CA ALA A 1037 36.69 -12.72 -3.83
C ALA A 1037 36.59 -14.01 -4.68
N ASP A 1038 36.65 -15.19 -4.07
CA ASP A 1038 36.35 -16.48 -4.71
C ASP A 1038 35.56 -17.38 -3.74
N PRO A 1039 34.24 -17.15 -3.61
CA PRO A 1039 33.45 -17.82 -2.57
C PRO A 1039 33.24 -19.32 -2.87
N ALA A 1040 33.44 -19.74 -4.11
CA ALA A 1040 33.32 -21.14 -4.51
C ALA A 1040 34.53 -21.98 -4.05
N LYS A 1041 35.76 -21.42 -4.11
CA LYS A 1041 36.96 -22.09 -3.57
C LYS A 1041 37.05 -21.98 -2.05
N ASN A 1042 36.62 -20.85 -1.48
CA ASN A 1042 36.91 -20.50 -0.09
C ASN A 1042 35.76 -20.83 0.89
N ALA A 1043 34.71 -21.55 0.46
CA ALA A 1043 33.47 -21.74 1.21
C ALA A 1043 33.66 -22.24 2.66
N GLU A 1044 34.53 -23.23 2.91
CA GLU A 1044 34.79 -23.74 4.27
C GLU A 1044 35.50 -22.71 5.15
N GLN A 1045 36.39 -21.91 4.56
CA GLN A 1045 37.13 -20.84 5.23
C GLN A 1045 36.22 -19.66 5.55
N ILE A 1046 35.40 -19.21 4.58
CA ILE A 1046 34.33 -18.21 4.79
C ILE A 1046 33.43 -18.63 5.95
N ALA A 1047 32.93 -19.87 5.92
CA ALA A 1047 32.08 -20.39 6.99
C ALA A 1047 32.81 -20.49 8.35
N ALA A 1048 34.14 -20.59 8.38
CA ALA A 1048 34.95 -20.59 9.60
C ALA A 1048 35.19 -19.16 10.13
N THR A 1049 35.59 -18.23 9.26
CA THR A 1049 35.77 -16.81 9.59
C THR A 1049 34.45 -16.17 10.01
N GLU A 1050 33.31 -16.49 9.37
CA GLU A 1050 31.98 -16.02 9.80
C GLU A 1050 31.55 -16.57 11.17
N ARG A 1051 31.99 -17.79 11.54
CA ARG A 1051 31.83 -18.31 12.91
C ARG A 1051 32.73 -17.58 13.91
N ALA A 1052 33.96 -17.23 13.54
CA ALA A 1052 34.86 -16.43 14.38
C ALA A 1052 34.34 -14.99 14.58
N VAL A 1053 33.85 -14.35 13.52
CA VAL A 1053 33.20 -13.02 13.53
C VAL A 1053 32.00 -13.01 14.47
N ARG A 1054 31.10 -14.00 14.36
CA ARG A 1054 29.96 -14.18 15.29
C ARG A 1054 30.43 -14.36 16.73
N ALA A 1055 31.42 -15.23 16.97
CA ALA A 1055 31.94 -15.51 18.29
C ALA A 1055 32.58 -14.27 18.94
N ARG A 1056 33.37 -13.48 18.18
CA ARG A 1056 34.01 -12.26 18.66
C ARG A 1056 32.99 -11.18 19.03
N ALA A 1057 31.92 -11.02 18.24
CA ALA A 1057 30.85 -10.08 18.58
C ALA A 1057 30.12 -10.47 19.88
N MET A 1058 29.85 -11.77 20.09
CA MET A 1058 29.24 -12.27 21.33
C MET A 1058 30.18 -12.15 22.54
N GLU A 1059 31.48 -12.39 22.35
CA GLU A 1059 32.51 -12.18 23.39
C GLU A 1059 32.49 -10.71 23.88
N LEU A 1060 32.63 -9.76 22.95
CA LEU A 1060 32.65 -8.32 23.24
C LEU A 1060 31.34 -7.83 23.86
N GLY A 1061 30.18 -8.29 23.35
CA GLY A 1061 28.87 -7.97 23.94
C GLY A 1061 28.73 -8.51 25.36
N SER A 1062 29.20 -9.74 25.62
CA SER A 1062 29.20 -10.32 26.97
C SER A 1062 30.13 -9.58 27.93
N ALA A 1063 31.27 -9.07 27.45
CA ALA A 1063 32.20 -8.26 28.23
C ALA A 1063 31.61 -6.89 28.61
N LYS A 1064 30.91 -6.21 27.67
CA LYS A 1064 30.16 -4.97 27.97
C LYS A 1064 29.06 -5.19 29.00
N LEU A 1065 28.30 -6.28 28.87
CA LEU A 1065 27.25 -6.62 29.84
C LEU A 1065 27.84 -6.93 31.23
N GLN A 1066 28.93 -7.70 31.30
CA GLN A 1066 29.63 -7.99 32.57
C GLN A 1066 30.17 -6.74 33.24
N ALA A 1067 30.80 -5.83 32.49
CA ALA A 1067 31.26 -4.54 33.01
C ALA A 1067 30.10 -3.69 33.55
N THR A 1068 28.98 -3.64 32.81
CA THR A 1068 27.75 -2.95 33.23
C THR A 1068 27.16 -3.55 34.52
N GLU A 1069 27.07 -4.88 34.63
CA GLU A 1069 26.60 -5.53 35.87
C GLU A 1069 27.56 -5.31 37.05
N GLU A 1070 28.88 -5.30 36.82
CA GLU A 1070 29.85 -4.99 37.86
C GLU A 1070 29.73 -3.54 38.37
N GLU A 1071 29.50 -2.57 37.50
CA GLU A 1071 29.22 -1.19 37.93
C GLU A 1071 27.87 -1.06 38.62
N GLN A 1072 26.82 -1.77 38.15
CA GLN A 1072 25.53 -1.77 38.83
C GLN A 1072 25.63 -2.39 40.25
N ARG A 1073 26.45 -3.43 40.44
CA ARG A 1073 26.72 -4.01 41.77
C ARG A 1073 27.51 -3.06 42.68
N LYS A 1074 28.38 -2.21 42.12
CA LYS A 1074 29.09 -1.13 42.85
C LYS A 1074 28.14 0.02 43.21
N TYR A 1075 27.17 0.33 42.35
CA TYR A 1075 26.23 1.45 42.50
C TYR A 1075 24.75 1.00 42.38
N PRO A 1076 24.19 0.20 43.33
CA PRO A 1076 22.84 -0.40 43.18
C PRO A 1076 21.66 0.59 43.14
N PHE A 1077 21.93 1.89 43.36
CA PHE A 1077 20.95 2.96 43.19
C PHE A 1077 20.84 3.42 41.72
N LEU A 1078 21.66 2.92 40.79
CA LEU A 1078 21.60 3.17 39.35
C LEU A 1078 20.97 2.00 38.57
N PRO A 1079 20.19 2.29 37.50
CA PRO A 1079 19.79 1.30 36.50
C PRO A 1079 20.96 0.85 35.60
N ARG A 1080 20.81 -0.29 34.91
CA ARG A 1080 21.79 -0.83 33.94
C ARG A 1080 22.08 0.13 32.77
N ARG A 1081 21.09 0.96 32.41
CA ARG A 1081 21.21 2.08 31.47
C ARG A 1081 20.82 3.39 32.15
N VAL A 1082 21.68 4.39 32.11
CA VAL A 1082 21.34 5.78 32.51
C VAL A 1082 21.10 6.57 31.24
N ASP A 1083 19.91 7.15 31.11
CA ASP A 1083 19.45 7.88 29.92
C ASP A 1083 19.78 7.13 28.62
N ASP A 1084 19.34 5.86 28.55
CA ASP A 1084 19.62 4.85 27.52
C ASP A 1084 21.09 4.39 27.35
N VAL A 1085 22.08 4.97 28.02
CA VAL A 1085 23.51 4.60 27.88
C VAL A 1085 23.91 3.53 28.90
N LEU A 1086 24.56 2.45 28.45
CA LEU A 1086 25.10 1.39 29.32
C LEU A 1086 26.11 1.94 30.34
N MET A 1087 26.04 1.48 31.60
CA MET A 1087 26.94 1.99 32.66
C MET A 1087 28.42 1.87 32.28
N SER A 1088 28.83 0.78 31.62
CA SER A 1088 30.23 0.56 31.19
C SER A 1088 30.81 1.68 30.32
N ASP A 1089 29.96 2.41 29.60
CA ASP A 1089 30.38 3.48 28.69
C ASP A 1089 30.40 4.86 29.38
N LEU A 1090 29.81 4.99 30.58
CA LEU A 1090 29.77 6.23 31.37
C LEU A 1090 31.06 6.54 32.14
N ARG A 1091 31.95 5.55 32.28
CA ARG A 1091 33.24 5.64 32.99
C ARG A 1091 33.15 6.28 34.38
N LEU A 1092 32.20 5.83 35.20
CA LEU A 1092 31.89 6.41 36.52
C LEU A 1092 33.09 6.45 37.49
N ALA A 1093 34.13 5.64 37.25
CA ALA A 1093 35.39 5.65 38.00
C ALA A 1093 36.36 6.79 37.62
N GLU A 1094 36.23 7.39 36.43
CA GLU A 1094 37.08 8.51 35.97
C GLU A 1094 36.54 9.87 36.43
N ASP A 1095 35.24 10.00 36.74
CA ASP A 1095 34.64 11.26 37.19
C ASP A 1095 34.83 11.54 38.69
N GLY A 1096 35.72 12.49 38.99
CA GLY A 1096 36.02 12.89 40.37
C GLY A 1096 34.81 13.39 41.16
N VAL A 1097 33.84 14.07 40.52
CA VAL A 1097 32.64 14.60 41.20
C VAL A 1097 31.72 13.46 41.64
N PHE A 1098 31.51 12.46 40.77
CA PHE A 1098 30.79 11.24 41.12
C PHE A 1098 31.49 10.50 42.27
N GLN A 1099 32.81 10.33 42.21
CA GLN A 1099 33.58 9.65 43.27
C GLN A 1099 33.56 10.39 44.63
N GLU A 1100 33.60 11.73 44.64
CA GLU A 1100 33.40 12.52 45.87
C GLU A 1100 32.00 12.31 46.48
N LEU A 1101 30.97 12.24 45.64
CA LEU A 1101 29.60 11.95 46.08
C LEU A 1101 29.43 10.49 46.55
N VAL A 1102 30.14 9.52 45.96
CA VAL A 1102 30.19 8.13 46.46
C VAL A 1102 30.85 8.08 47.83
N ALA A 1103 32.01 8.71 48.01
CA ALA A 1103 32.68 8.78 49.32
C ALA A 1103 31.78 9.42 50.40
N ARG A 1104 31.01 10.45 50.04
CA ARG A 1104 30.00 11.07 50.92
C ARG A 1104 28.85 10.13 51.25
N ARG A 1105 28.33 9.40 50.26
CA ARG A 1105 27.27 8.40 50.43
C ARG A 1105 27.71 7.29 51.38
N ASP A 1106 28.89 6.73 51.14
CA ASP A 1106 29.39 5.59 51.91
C ASP A 1106 29.76 5.99 53.35
N ALA A 1107 30.22 7.24 53.56
CA ALA A 1107 30.35 7.82 54.89
C ALA A 1107 29.00 7.95 55.62
N LEU A 1108 27.91 8.31 54.93
CA LEU A 1108 26.56 8.32 55.52
C LEU A 1108 26.10 6.91 55.88
N VAL A 1109 26.24 5.94 54.97
CA VAL A 1109 25.90 4.51 55.19
C VAL A 1109 26.68 3.96 56.39
N ALA A 1110 27.97 4.31 56.54
CA ALA A 1110 28.80 3.91 57.67
C ALA A 1110 28.34 4.48 59.03
N THR A 1111 27.51 5.54 59.08
CA THR A 1111 26.91 6.00 60.35
C THR A 1111 25.74 5.14 60.83
N GLY A 1112 25.30 4.15 60.05
CA GLY A 1112 24.35 3.11 60.45
C GLY A 1112 22.93 3.31 59.91
N PRO A 1113 22.16 2.22 59.77
CA PRO A 1113 20.83 2.25 59.16
C PRO A 1113 19.85 3.09 60.01
N GLY A 1114 19.33 4.16 59.41
CA GLY A 1114 18.41 5.12 60.04
C GLY A 1114 19.05 6.46 60.42
N SER A 1115 20.38 6.60 60.31
CA SER A 1115 21.06 7.89 60.45
C SER A 1115 20.86 8.75 59.19
N ASN A 1116 20.17 9.88 59.32
CA ASN A 1116 19.95 10.88 58.26
C ASN A 1116 19.49 10.32 56.88
N PRO A 1117 18.37 9.56 56.81
CA PRO A 1117 17.89 8.96 55.55
C PRO A 1117 17.64 10.01 54.45
N GLU A 1118 17.17 11.20 54.81
CA GLU A 1118 16.96 12.32 53.87
C GLU A 1118 18.26 12.76 53.18
N LEU A 1119 19.39 12.78 53.90
CA LEU A 1119 20.70 13.12 53.33
C LEU A 1119 21.25 12.01 52.45
N LEU A 1120 20.95 10.74 52.78
CA LEU A 1120 21.31 9.60 51.93
C LEU A 1120 20.55 9.67 50.60
N THR A 1121 19.22 9.80 50.64
CA THR A 1121 18.38 9.94 49.43
C THR A 1121 18.72 11.21 48.64
N ALA A 1122 19.09 12.32 49.29
CA ALA A 1122 19.58 13.51 48.60
C ALA A 1122 20.93 13.27 47.90
N THR A 1123 21.86 12.54 48.52
CA THR A 1123 23.16 12.22 47.93
C THR A 1123 23.01 11.22 46.78
N GLU A 1124 22.16 10.20 46.90
CA GLU A 1124 21.85 9.26 45.81
C GLU A 1124 21.11 9.94 44.64
N ARG A 1125 20.29 10.97 44.90
CA ARG A 1125 19.73 11.83 43.84
C ARG A 1125 20.82 12.64 43.12
N GLN A 1126 21.80 13.18 43.86
CA GLN A 1126 22.94 13.90 43.28
C GLN A 1126 23.81 12.95 42.41
N LEU A 1127 24.03 11.71 42.86
CA LEU A 1127 24.74 10.69 42.08
C LEU A 1127 23.99 10.29 40.80
N ARG A 1128 22.66 10.12 40.86
CA ARG A 1128 21.81 9.89 39.68
C ARG A 1128 21.91 11.04 38.67
N GLY A 1129 21.81 12.29 39.14
CA GLY A 1129 21.99 13.47 38.29
C GLY A 1129 23.36 13.50 37.63
N ARG A 1130 24.44 13.22 38.37
CA ARG A 1130 25.80 13.22 37.81
C ARG A 1130 26.04 12.09 36.80
N ALA A 1131 25.51 10.89 37.03
CA ALA A 1131 25.58 9.80 36.04
C ALA A 1131 24.82 10.14 34.74
N SER A 1132 23.70 10.85 34.86
CA SER A 1132 22.90 11.35 33.74
C SER A 1132 23.58 12.49 32.98
N GLU A 1133 24.26 13.43 33.66
CA GLU A 1133 25.14 14.42 33.02
C GLU A 1133 26.24 13.76 32.17
N LEU A 1134 26.82 12.65 32.66
CA LEU A 1134 27.82 11.87 31.93
C LEU A 1134 27.20 11.12 30.73
N ALA A 1135 25.99 10.58 30.87
CA ALA A 1135 25.26 9.95 29.76
C ALA A 1135 24.93 10.94 28.64
N ALA A 1136 24.48 12.15 28.99
CA ALA A 1136 24.24 13.24 28.06
C ALA A 1136 25.55 13.71 27.39
N ALA A 1137 26.66 13.78 28.13
CA ALA A 1137 27.97 14.10 27.57
C ALA A 1137 28.47 13.04 26.58
N ASN A 1138 28.30 11.75 26.88
CA ASN A 1138 28.67 10.68 25.95
C ASN A 1138 27.82 10.73 24.68
N LYS A 1139 26.48 10.83 24.81
CA LYS A 1139 25.56 11.01 23.67
C LYS A 1139 25.95 12.21 22.78
N ALA A 1140 26.43 13.31 23.36
CA ALA A 1140 26.90 14.47 22.60
C ALA A 1140 28.21 14.22 21.83
N VAL A 1141 29.15 13.44 22.39
CA VAL A 1141 30.39 13.04 21.70
C VAL A 1141 30.10 12.10 20.54
N ASP A 1142 29.21 11.13 20.73
CA ASP A 1142 28.85 10.16 19.70
C ASP A 1142 27.98 10.77 18.59
N ALA A 1143 27.07 11.70 18.95
CA ALA A 1143 26.38 12.53 17.96
C ALA A 1143 27.37 13.32 17.10
N PHE A 1144 28.32 14.05 17.71
CA PHE A 1144 29.34 14.82 17.00
C PHE A 1144 30.16 13.95 16.03
N ARG A 1145 30.64 12.79 16.47
CA ARG A 1145 31.36 11.82 15.61
C ARG A 1145 30.52 11.42 14.40
N ALA A 1146 29.27 11.04 14.64
CA ALA A 1146 28.35 10.62 13.59
C ALA A 1146 27.94 11.77 12.64
N ASP A 1147 27.88 13.02 13.13
CA ASP A 1147 27.69 14.21 12.30
C ASP A 1147 28.91 14.49 11.40
N GLU A 1148 30.15 14.32 11.88
CA GLU A 1148 31.34 14.44 11.03
C GLU A 1148 31.39 13.35 9.94
N ASP A 1149 31.11 12.09 10.29
CA ASP A 1149 31.08 10.97 9.34
C ASP A 1149 29.95 11.17 8.29
N GLU A 1150 28.75 11.56 8.74
CA GLU A 1150 27.61 11.82 7.86
C GLU A 1150 27.83 13.06 6.98
N ALA A 1151 28.53 14.10 7.45
CA ALA A 1151 28.89 15.26 6.63
C ALA A 1151 29.86 14.91 5.49
N VAL A 1152 30.71 13.89 5.68
CA VAL A 1152 31.55 13.31 4.61
C VAL A 1152 30.70 12.43 3.68
N ARG A 1153 29.81 11.57 4.21
CA ARG A 1153 28.93 10.70 3.41
C ARG A 1153 27.91 11.47 2.56
N ALA A 1154 27.34 12.55 3.09
CA ALA A 1154 26.36 13.39 2.41
C ALA A 1154 26.91 14.07 1.15
N ARG A 1155 28.19 14.48 1.19
CA ARG A 1155 28.91 15.07 0.05
C ARG A 1155 29.34 14.02 -0.97
N ASN A 1156 29.43 12.75 -0.54
CA ASN A 1156 29.84 11.61 -1.36
C ASN A 1156 28.80 10.46 -1.32
N PRO A 1157 27.57 10.62 -1.85
CA PRO A 1157 26.49 9.61 -1.75
C PRO A 1157 26.74 8.26 -2.46
N PHE A 1158 27.92 8.06 -3.03
CA PHE A 1158 28.41 6.81 -3.62
C PHE A 1158 29.23 5.96 -2.61
N LEU A 1159 29.41 6.47 -1.39
CA LEU A 1159 29.88 5.75 -0.21
C LEU A 1159 28.64 5.33 0.59
N GLU A 1160 28.41 4.02 0.73
CA GLU A 1160 27.12 3.50 1.19
C GLU A 1160 26.93 3.60 2.72
N SER A 1161 28.03 3.46 3.47
CA SER A 1161 28.12 3.47 4.94
C SER A 1161 29.02 4.59 5.46
N ASN A 1162 28.99 4.84 6.78
CA ASN A 1162 29.84 5.82 7.47
C ASN A 1162 31.28 5.30 7.74
N GLU A 1163 31.67 4.20 7.12
CA GLU A 1163 32.97 3.54 7.26
C GLU A 1163 33.51 3.10 5.89
N VAL A 1164 34.83 3.04 5.76
CA VAL A 1164 35.49 2.23 4.73
C VAL A 1164 36.55 1.37 5.38
N LYS A 1165 36.49 0.06 5.15
CA LYS A 1165 37.37 -0.96 5.77
C LYS A 1165 37.44 -0.82 7.30
N LEU A 1166 36.30 -0.54 7.93
CA LEU A 1166 36.09 -0.33 9.36
C LEU A 1166 36.87 0.88 9.94
N VAL A 1167 37.28 1.83 9.09
CA VAL A 1167 37.79 3.14 9.48
C VAL A 1167 36.70 4.21 9.21
N PRO A 1168 36.31 5.04 10.20
CA PRO A 1168 35.26 6.05 10.02
C PRO A 1168 35.61 7.13 8.99
N LEU A 1169 34.59 7.62 8.26
CA LEU A 1169 34.76 8.56 7.14
C LEU A 1169 35.44 9.88 7.51
N ARG A 1170 35.16 10.43 8.69
CA ARG A 1170 35.73 11.69 9.21
C ARG A 1170 37.26 11.67 9.24
N GLU A 1171 37.86 10.51 9.53
CA GLU A 1171 39.30 10.38 9.69
C GLU A 1171 40.02 10.61 8.35
N PHE A 1172 39.41 10.30 7.20
CA PHE A 1172 40.10 10.31 5.90
C PHE A 1172 40.56 11.69 5.42
N GLY A 1173 39.97 12.78 5.90
CA GLY A 1173 40.38 14.13 5.51
C GLY A 1173 40.35 14.39 4.00
N LEU A 1174 39.42 13.73 3.28
CA LEU A 1174 39.37 13.59 1.82
C LEU A 1174 39.63 14.88 1.00
N PRO A 1175 39.19 16.10 1.41
CA PRO A 1175 39.52 17.33 0.68
C PRO A 1175 41.01 17.69 0.63
N SER A 1176 41.84 17.06 1.47
CA SER A 1176 43.30 17.25 1.53
C SER A 1176 44.09 16.26 0.66
N ASP A 1177 43.48 15.15 0.23
CA ASP A 1177 44.15 14.21 -0.68
C ASP A 1177 44.11 14.74 -2.12
N PRO A 1178 45.26 14.98 -2.78
CA PRO A 1178 45.29 15.62 -4.09
C PRO A 1178 44.66 14.75 -5.19
N THR A 1179 44.74 13.43 -5.08
CA THR A 1179 44.15 12.48 -6.03
C THR A 1179 42.63 12.47 -5.91
N TYR A 1180 42.11 12.34 -4.69
CA TYR A 1180 40.68 12.40 -4.41
C TYR A 1180 40.09 13.76 -4.80
N ALA A 1181 40.77 14.87 -4.46
CA ALA A 1181 40.34 16.22 -4.83
C ALA A 1181 40.28 16.41 -6.36
N ALA A 1182 41.22 15.84 -7.13
CA ALA A 1182 41.16 15.88 -8.59
C ALA A 1182 39.93 15.14 -9.14
N LEU A 1183 39.73 13.88 -8.72
CA LEU A 1183 38.59 13.04 -9.14
C LEU A 1183 37.23 13.63 -8.71
N ALA A 1184 37.16 14.24 -7.52
CA ALA A 1184 35.94 14.90 -7.03
C ALA A 1184 35.58 16.14 -7.88
N ASN A 1185 36.58 16.91 -8.31
CA ASN A 1185 36.37 18.03 -9.23
C ASN A 1185 35.95 17.54 -10.64
N GLU A 1186 36.55 16.46 -11.15
CA GLU A 1186 36.13 15.83 -12.41
C GLU A 1186 34.66 15.37 -12.34
N ARG A 1187 34.27 14.66 -11.27
CA ARG A 1187 32.88 14.26 -11.01
C ARG A 1187 31.92 15.45 -11.04
N LEU A 1188 32.27 16.57 -10.39
CA LEU A 1188 31.45 17.79 -10.39
C LEU A 1188 31.34 18.47 -11.77
N GLN A 1189 32.37 18.36 -12.62
CA GLN A 1189 32.30 18.81 -14.02
C GLN A 1189 31.39 17.89 -14.84
N LEU A 1190 31.53 16.56 -14.71
CA LEU A 1190 30.70 15.59 -15.41
C LEU A 1190 29.21 15.72 -15.03
N MET A 1191 28.91 16.05 -13.77
CA MET A 1191 27.54 16.33 -13.28
C MET A 1191 26.87 17.57 -13.88
N GLN A 1192 27.57 18.40 -14.66
CA GLN A 1192 26.96 19.49 -15.45
C GLN A 1192 26.20 18.99 -16.69
N SER A 1193 26.26 17.68 -17.00
CA SER A 1193 25.48 17.04 -18.08
C SER A 1193 25.25 15.56 -17.75
N PRO A 1194 24.50 15.25 -16.66
CA PRO A 1194 24.55 13.94 -16.01
C PRO A 1194 24.00 12.81 -16.88
N VAL A 1195 23.02 13.08 -17.74
CA VAL A 1195 22.45 12.10 -18.70
C VAL A 1195 23.47 11.68 -19.75
N ARG A 1196 24.26 12.64 -20.28
CA ARG A 1196 25.30 12.36 -21.28
C ARG A 1196 26.51 11.66 -20.67
N ASN A 1197 26.86 12.04 -19.45
CA ASN A 1197 28.09 11.64 -18.78
C ASN A 1197 27.93 10.45 -17.83
N ALA A 1198 26.75 9.81 -17.77
CA ALA A 1198 26.39 8.82 -16.75
C ALA A 1198 27.45 7.70 -16.54
N ALA A 1199 27.95 7.11 -17.62
CA ALA A 1199 28.99 6.07 -17.54
C ALA A 1199 30.35 6.59 -17.05
N ALA A 1200 30.71 7.84 -17.43
CA ALA A 1200 31.93 8.48 -16.92
C ALA A 1200 31.79 8.83 -15.44
N ILE A 1201 30.64 9.35 -15.00
CA ILE A 1201 30.35 9.63 -13.58
C ILE A 1201 30.48 8.35 -12.76
N ALA A 1202 29.92 7.22 -13.23
CA ALA A 1202 30.03 5.93 -12.54
C ALA A 1202 31.50 5.45 -12.43
N ALA A 1203 32.30 5.61 -13.50
CA ALA A 1203 33.73 5.29 -13.48
C ALA A 1203 34.54 6.19 -12.53
N THR A 1204 34.25 7.49 -12.48
CA THR A 1204 34.88 8.42 -11.54
C THR A 1204 34.45 8.13 -10.09
N GLU A 1205 33.19 7.76 -9.85
CA GLU A 1205 32.71 7.35 -8.51
C GLU A 1205 33.33 6.01 -8.04
N GLU A 1206 33.65 5.10 -8.97
CA GLU A 1206 34.43 3.89 -8.66
C GLU A 1206 35.90 4.21 -8.35
N ALA A 1207 36.56 5.07 -9.13
CA ALA A 1207 37.91 5.54 -8.83
C ALA A 1207 37.99 6.29 -7.49
N LEU A 1208 36.94 7.06 -7.14
CA LEU A 1208 36.81 7.69 -5.84
C LEU A 1208 36.66 6.66 -4.71
N ARG A 1209 35.84 5.61 -4.86
CA ARG A 1209 35.75 4.50 -3.89
C ARG A 1209 37.11 3.85 -3.66
N GLY A 1210 37.78 3.41 -4.73
CA GLY A 1210 39.09 2.79 -4.64
C GLY A 1210 40.12 3.67 -3.92
N ARG A 1211 40.10 4.99 -4.14
CA ARG A 1211 40.98 5.91 -3.43
C ARG A 1211 40.66 6.03 -1.93
N VAL A 1212 39.41 5.89 -1.48
CA VAL A 1212 39.11 5.80 -0.04
C VAL A 1212 39.58 4.47 0.55
N GLU A 1213 39.41 3.35 -0.17
CA GLU A 1213 39.92 2.05 0.29
C GLU A 1213 41.46 2.04 0.43
N GLU A 1214 42.20 2.65 -0.50
CA GLU A 1214 43.65 2.85 -0.37
C GLU A 1214 44.03 3.62 0.90
N LEU A 1215 43.31 4.70 1.21
CA LEU A 1215 43.55 5.52 2.41
C LEU A 1215 43.17 4.78 3.69
N ALA A 1216 42.16 3.90 3.66
CA ALA A 1216 41.78 3.05 4.78
C ALA A 1216 42.80 1.94 5.06
N LEU A 1217 43.26 1.24 4.03
CA LEU A 1217 44.30 0.22 4.18
C LEU A 1217 45.64 0.82 4.63
N ALA A 1218 45.98 2.03 4.15
CA ALA A 1218 47.16 2.77 4.63
C ALA A 1218 47.04 3.18 6.11
N ARG A 1219 45.84 3.53 6.58
CA ARG A 1219 45.55 3.83 8.00
C ARG A 1219 45.69 2.60 8.89
N VAL A 1220 45.05 1.49 8.53
CA VAL A 1220 45.13 0.23 9.30
C VAL A 1220 46.57 -0.26 9.37
N ALA A 1221 47.32 -0.23 8.27
CA ALA A 1221 48.73 -0.61 8.27
C ALA A 1221 49.62 0.30 9.15
N ALA A 1222 49.29 1.60 9.29
CA ALA A 1222 50.00 2.49 10.21
C ALA A 1222 49.67 2.20 11.68
N GLU A 1223 48.40 1.91 11.98
CA GLU A 1223 47.93 1.47 13.29
C GLU A 1223 48.59 0.15 13.73
N ASP A 1224 48.61 -0.86 12.86
CA ASP A 1224 49.28 -2.15 13.08
C ASP A 1224 50.77 -1.98 13.40
N VAL A 1225 51.48 -1.11 12.66
CA VAL A 1225 52.89 -0.80 12.91
C VAL A 1225 53.10 -0.11 14.27
N LEU A 1226 52.17 0.75 14.70
CA LEU A 1226 52.25 1.42 16.00
C LEU A 1226 51.91 0.45 17.16
N LEU A 1227 50.90 -0.40 17.01
CA LEU A 1227 50.55 -1.44 17.99
C LEU A 1227 51.66 -2.48 18.13
N ALA A 1228 52.26 -2.94 17.02
CA ALA A 1228 53.40 -3.86 17.04
C ALA A 1228 54.65 -3.25 17.69
N LYS A 1229 54.87 -1.93 17.53
CA LYS A 1229 55.99 -1.20 18.13
C LYS A 1229 55.77 -0.87 19.61
N TYR A 1230 54.52 -0.69 20.02
CA TYR A 1230 54.13 -0.28 21.37
C TYR A 1230 52.92 -1.08 21.89
N PRO A 1231 53.07 -2.39 22.22
CA PRO A 1231 51.93 -3.26 22.52
C PRO A 1231 51.05 -2.84 23.71
N PHE A 1232 51.57 -2.00 24.62
CA PHE A 1232 50.81 -1.43 25.73
C PHE A 1232 49.74 -0.41 25.29
N PHE A 1233 49.79 0.11 24.06
CA PHE A 1233 48.67 0.89 23.53
C PHE A 1233 47.43 0.02 23.29
N ALA A 1234 47.57 -1.28 23.00
CA ALA A 1234 46.42 -2.19 22.83
C ALA A 1234 45.56 -2.35 24.09
N THR A 1235 46.02 -1.89 25.26
CA THR A 1235 45.27 -1.92 26.53
C THR A 1235 44.74 -0.55 26.97
N LEU A 1236 44.86 0.49 26.14
CA LEU A 1236 44.42 1.86 26.47
C LEU A 1236 43.10 2.21 25.74
N PRO A 1237 42.03 2.63 26.45
CA PRO A 1237 40.77 3.02 25.83
C PRO A 1237 40.96 4.15 24.80
N GLY A 1238 40.58 3.91 23.54
CA GLY A 1238 40.74 4.86 22.45
C GLY A 1238 42.16 4.96 21.86
N ALA A 1239 43.07 4.02 22.16
CA ALA A 1239 44.44 4.03 21.63
C ALA A 1239 44.53 4.01 20.09
N VAL A 1240 43.51 3.45 19.41
CA VAL A 1240 43.33 3.55 17.95
C VAL A 1240 43.41 5.00 17.48
N LEU A 1241 42.67 5.91 18.14
CA LEU A 1241 42.67 7.35 17.83
C LEU A 1241 43.97 8.05 18.25
N LEU A 1242 44.69 7.52 19.24
CA LEU A 1242 46.02 8.02 19.61
C LEU A 1242 47.05 7.66 18.52
N ALA A 1243 46.99 6.42 18.02
CA ALA A 1243 47.85 5.92 16.94
C ALA A 1243 47.54 6.62 15.60
N MET A 1244 46.28 6.90 15.29
CA MET A 1244 45.89 7.64 14.08
C MET A 1244 46.24 9.15 14.10
N ARG A 1245 46.72 9.68 15.24
CA ARG A 1245 47.10 11.10 15.44
C ARG A 1245 48.60 11.33 15.67
N MET A 1246 49.44 10.29 15.67
CA MET A 1246 50.90 10.38 15.88
C MET A 1246 51.71 9.99 14.63
#